data_AF-A0A0Q5NZ47-F1
#
_entry.id   AF-A0A0Q5NZ47-F1
#
_cell.length_a   1.000
_cell.length_b   1.000
_cell.length_c   1.000
_cell.angle_alpha   90.00
_cell.angle_beta   90.00
_cell.angle_gamma   90.00
#
_symmetry.space_group_name_H-M   'P 1'
#
loop_
_entity.id
_entity.type
_entity.pdbx_description
1 polymer ?
#
loop_
_entity_poly.entity_id
_entity_poly.type
_entity_poly.pdbx_seq_one_letter_code
_entity_poly.pdbx_strand_id
1 'polypeptide(L)'
;MSNPVRTRAISLAPSLLLIPFLLNPIAAAAACAVNGQSTICSTGSPRTTTIGTGDAPGNDDRTVVVKRGALVNTQDASAISLADRANVTVKSGGTVSNHAVELHGNYGTGTNTIEFRDNGTLTVEAGGKVLSKGTEDIAEAVNLQGTGNVIRNSGLIQAKNAAAIWFQNTSGSNTVINTETGVIEAPVNAIGSSGDGAVDFTNKGKVIGNLLFSGGNDTMRIYTGSTVQGAVDGGAGINQLILSGAGNGTLDTSVSGYISNFQTLIKDDTGTWTLNGILPDVQTAEVAAGKLILTGDNSAYTGQFTVDAPGTLEARAQSLPSAITDNGLVRFAQTDDGTYAGLLSGTGSIEKTGAGTLMLAPSAAGGNTYSGGTLITQGTINIGADNALGASTGGVAFNGGTLQLGNTFDLAATRAITIGADGGTIDTQQFSSTLSQAVTGAGALTKLGSGQLTMNGASTYGDTNVLGGTLAVGDAQHAGATIGSGTTTVADGATLGGFGTVLGSVNNSGTIAVANALPAFSASTTGSFLIHGNLTNNATINLAAASGTTGNVLNVSGNYVGNNAKLIVNTVMNEGGAASNQFTDKLVIGGNASGDTTVIVKPTGLGALTVGDGIKVVQVNGTAASGTFHMAAPVQAGAYEYLLYQGGSGRPSDFYLRSSLENPPVTPPVTPPVTPPVTPPVTPPVTPPVTPPAVTPPVTTPPVTTTSTPPNDTPVLGGTGTPPTAPTAPAPIAYRPAVVGYSLTPSLNIDYGFAILSRLHERVGDIANLEKAQGTHDNGVWGRIGGQNLDANSGDRFSADERTFFAQFGKDWTLAQNPAGGSTHAGVTLTIGSTSATFEDSARSLNPTLGTGTGSVETQAQSLGGYWTKYLKDGSYFDAVAQLTHYRNKYGDVYGGGASQNGYGTGLSGEVGKPFLIGSTTIAIEPQAQLMYQYLHLNGFNDGISPVGSTSSNALRGRAGFRIFKANLSNDTKTGALTPYFTADVLHDFLTPGNTTVDGSTFNGAFSKTWYELGVGLTTSMGKSSEMYANVKYARNIGGDYRRGVFGQVGYKFSW
;
A
#
# COMPACT_ATOMS: atom_id res chain seq x y z
N MET A 1 -29.78 72.62 29.45
CA MET A 1 -31.07 71.91 29.57
C MET A 1 -30.73 70.47 29.94
N SER A 2 -31.22 69.81 30.98
CA SER A 2 -32.11 70.11 32.10
C SER A 2 -31.96 68.89 33.03
N ASN A 3 -31.64 69.16 34.30
CA ASN A 3 -31.76 68.24 35.44
C ASN A 3 -33.26 68.06 35.81
N PRO A 4 -33.69 67.26 36.80
CA PRO A 4 -33.03 66.24 37.65
C PRO A 4 -33.89 64.93 37.83
N VAL A 5 -33.52 63.91 38.61
CA VAL A 5 -33.84 63.73 40.06
C VAL A 5 -33.08 62.52 40.66
N ARG A 6 -32.29 62.83 41.72
CA ARG A 6 -32.06 62.22 43.07
C ARG A 6 -31.72 60.71 43.22
N THR A 7 -30.80 60.29 44.11
CA THR A 7 -30.48 60.81 45.46
C THR A 7 -29.06 60.40 45.94
N ARG A 8 -28.34 61.32 46.62
CA ARG A 8 -27.12 61.14 47.44
C ARG A 8 -27.42 61.69 48.85
N ALA A 9 -26.76 61.14 49.87
CA ALA A 9 -26.09 61.84 50.99
C ALA A 9 -25.65 60.78 52.03
N ILE A 10 -24.36 60.54 52.28
CA ILE A 10 -23.34 61.34 53.00
C ILE A 10 -23.53 61.28 54.52
N SER A 11 -22.50 60.75 55.20
CA SER A 11 -22.28 60.85 56.63
C SER A 11 -21.51 62.13 56.96
N LEU A 12 -21.89 62.79 58.06
CA LEU A 12 -21.04 63.71 58.82
C LEU A 12 -21.66 63.93 60.23
N ALA A 13 -20.76 64.20 61.18
CA ALA A 13 -20.88 64.18 62.64
C ALA A 13 -22.00 65.05 63.28
N PRO A 14 -22.14 64.99 64.61
CA PRO A 14 -21.80 66.20 65.36
C PRO A 14 -21.10 66.00 66.72
N SER A 15 -20.41 67.08 67.10
CA SER A 15 -19.72 67.36 68.35
C SER A 15 -20.69 67.62 69.52
N LEU A 16 -20.26 67.37 70.77
CA LEU A 16 -20.76 68.10 71.95
C LEU A 16 -19.66 68.32 73.00
N LEU A 17 -19.68 69.51 73.58
CA LEU A 17 -18.72 70.17 74.48
C LEU A 17 -18.91 69.77 75.96
N LEU A 18 -17.84 69.64 76.77
CA LEU A 18 -17.86 69.93 78.23
C LEU A 18 -16.43 70.13 78.81
N ILE A 19 -16.26 71.15 79.67
CA ILE A 19 -15.07 71.61 80.45
C ILE A 19 -15.54 71.72 81.93
N PRO A 20 -14.74 71.82 83.02
CA PRO A 20 -13.44 71.24 83.46
C PRO A 20 -13.54 70.50 84.82
N PHE A 21 -12.51 69.76 85.28
CA PHE A 21 -12.10 69.79 86.71
C PHE A 21 -10.66 69.28 86.90
N LEU A 22 -9.90 70.07 87.65
CA LEU A 22 -8.49 69.88 88.04
C LEU A 22 -8.30 68.69 88.99
N LEU A 23 -7.16 67.97 88.83
CA LEU A 23 -6.18 67.66 89.90
C LEU A 23 -4.91 67.02 89.29
N ASN A 24 -3.78 67.71 89.44
CA ASN A 24 -2.38 67.27 89.27
C ASN A 24 -1.98 66.28 90.40
N PRO A 25 -0.79 65.61 90.42
CA PRO A 25 0.22 65.38 89.38
C PRO A 25 0.81 63.92 89.35
N ILE A 26 1.86 63.68 88.52
CA ILE A 26 2.87 62.57 88.54
C ILE A 26 2.41 61.25 87.84
N ALA A 27 3.09 60.65 86.85
CA ALA A 27 4.48 60.69 86.39
C ALA A 27 4.58 60.75 84.86
N ALA A 28 5.57 61.49 84.34
CA ALA A 28 6.06 61.29 82.98
C ALA A 28 6.65 59.88 82.90
N ALA A 29 5.91 58.94 82.30
CA ALA A 29 6.42 57.61 82.04
C ALA A 29 7.67 57.75 81.15
N ALA A 30 8.79 57.20 81.59
CA ALA A 30 10.00 57.13 80.79
C ALA A 30 9.67 56.52 79.41
N ALA A 31 10.21 57.13 78.34
CA ALA A 31 10.09 56.66 76.96
C ALA A 31 10.23 55.13 76.82
N CYS A 32 11.12 54.56 77.64
CA CYS A 32 11.25 53.13 77.88
C CYS A 32 11.40 52.86 79.38
N ALA A 33 10.61 51.93 79.91
CA ALA A 33 10.71 51.46 81.29
C ALA A 33 11.63 50.23 81.35
N VAL A 34 12.62 50.26 82.25
CA VAL A 34 13.53 49.12 82.52
C VAL A 34 13.05 48.40 83.77
N ASN A 35 12.76 47.10 83.67
CA ASN A 35 12.40 46.22 84.77
C ASN A 35 13.28 44.96 84.74
N GLY A 36 14.28 44.92 85.63
CA GLY A 36 15.32 43.89 85.59
C GLY A 36 16.05 43.90 84.25
N GLN A 37 16.08 42.74 83.59
CA GLN A 37 16.67 42.58 82.26
C GLN A 37 15.71 42.95 81.11
N SER A 38 14.47 43.34 81.40
CA SER A 38 13.47 43.72 80.39
C SER A 38 13.39 45.24 80.21
N THR A 39 13.34 45.72 78.97
CA THR A 39 13.11 47.12 78.62
C THR A 39 11.87 47.22 77.73
N ILE A 40 10.86 47.98 78.14
CA ILE A 40 9.61 48.15 77.39
C ILE A 40 9.46 49.62 76.99
N CYS A 41 9.55 49.91 75.69
CA CYS A 41 9.31 51.22 75.13
C CYS A 41 7.84 51.38 74.73
N SER A 42 7.21 52.48 75.19
CA SER A 42 5.79 52.79 74.94
C SER A 42 5.66 54.17 74.30
N THR A 43 4.45 54.56 73.89
CA THR A 43 4.16 55.88 73.30
C THR A 43 4.54 57.01 74.28
N GLY A 44 5.47 57.87 73.88
CA GLY A 44 6.02 58.96 74.68
C GLY A 44 7.13 59.72 73.93
N SER A 45 7.88 60.59 74.61
CA SER A 45 9.08 61.22 74.02
C SER A 45 10.05 60.16 73.48
N PRO A 46 10.78 60.40 72.38
CA PRO A 46 11.70 59.42 71.83
C PRO A 46 12.78 59.01 72.85
N ARG A 47 13.14 57.72 72.89
CA ARG A 47 14.34 57.28 73.61
C ARG A 47 15.57 57.64 72.79
N THR A 48 16.41 58.53 73.30
CA THR A 48 17.58 59.08 72.58
C THR A 48 18.93 58.52 73.01
N THR A 49 18.95 57.63 74.00
CA THR A 49 20.16 56.95 74.48
C THR A 49 20.05 55.44 74.29
N THR A 50 21.18 54.79 74.05
CA THR A 50 21.32 53.35 73.81
C THR A 50 20.64 52.51 74.89
N ILE A 51 20.03 51.40 74.47
CA ILE A 51 19.52 50.36 75.35
C ILE A 51 20.56 49.24 75.39
N GLY A 52 21.28 49.14 76.52
CA GLY A 52 22.40 48.22 76.72
C GLY A 52 23.77 48.88 76.51
N THR A 53 24.83 48.10 76.63
CA THR A 53 26.23 48.56 76.55
C THR A 53 27.13 47.59 75.79
N GLY A 54 26.58 46.79 74.87
CA GLY A 54 27.33 45.81 74.07
C GLY A 54 27.79 44.58 74.86
N ASP A 55 28.99 44.05 74.54
CA ASP A 55 29.59 42.86 75.15
C ASP A 55 30.01 43.09 76.61
N ALA A 56 29.02 43.07 77.49
CA ALA A 56 29.22 43.19 78.92
C ALA A 56 28.29 42.22 79.65
N PRO A 57 28.72 41.59 80.77
CA PRO A 57 27.94 40.59 81.51
C PRO A 57 26.53 41.04 81.95
N GLY A 58 26.26 42.35 82.02
CA GLY A 58 24.95 42.91 82.36
C GLY A 58 23.94 42.97 81.21
N ASN A 59 24.33 42.54 80.01
CA ASN A 59 23.51 42.56 78.80
C ASN A 59 23.11 41.17 78.29
N ASP A 60 23.52 40.10 78.99
CA ASP A 60 23.02 38.75 78.73
C ASP A 60 21.53 38.66 79.10
N ASP A 61 20.80 37.82 78.36
CA ASP A 61 19.40 37.44 78.62
C ASP A 61 18.40 38.63 78.58
N ARG A 62 18.81 39.78 78.04
CA ARG A 62 17.99 40.99 77.99
C ARG A 62 16.86 40.91 76.97
N THR A 63 15.70 41.42 77.38
CA THR A 63 14.53 41.55 76.50
C THR A 63 14.21 43.02 76.22
N VAL A 64 14.00 43.41 74.96
CA VAL A 64 13.58 44.77 74.58
C VAL A 64 12.30 44.70 73.75
N VAL A 65 11.24 45.40 74.16
CA VAL A 65 9.97 45.47 73.43
C VAL A 65 9.63 46.91 73.07
N VAL A 66 9.59 47.22 71.78
CA VAL A 66 9.22 48.54 71.24
C VAL A 66 7.78 48.48 70.76
N LYS A 67 6.85 49.04 71.53
CA LYS A 67 5.40 48.98 71.24
C LYS A 67 5.00 49.89 70.07
N ARG A 68 3.76 49.73 69.61
CA ARG A 68 3.12 50.62 68.62
C ARG A 68 3.30 52.09 69.01
N GLY A 69 3.79 52.92 68.09
CA GLY A 69 3.99 54.35 68.29
C GLY A 69 5.16 54.72 69.20
N ALA A 70 5.91 53.75 69.74
CA ALA A 70 7.16 54.01 70.45
C ALA A 70 8.30 54.27 69.44
N LEU A 71 9.16 55.24 69.77
CA LEU A 71 10.32 55.59 68.98
C LEU A 71 11.60 55.48 69.83
N VAL A 72 12.47 54.56 69.46
CA VAL A 72 13.88 54.58 69.89
C VAL A 72 14.66 55.22 68.75
N ASN A 73 15.21 56.41 69.00
CA ASN A 73 15.95 57.17 67.99
C ASN A 73 17.21 57.76 68.62
N THR A 74 18.30 57.03 68.53
CA THR A 74 19.62 57.52 68.92
C THR A 74 20.19 58.39 67.80
N GLN A 75 21.05 59.34 68.12
CA GLN A 75 21.75 60.13 67.11
C GLN A 75 22.91 59.28 66.57
N ASP A 76 24.13 59.64 66.96
CA ASP A 76 25.37 59.01 66.56
C ASP A 76 25.76 57.83 67.46
N ALA A 77 24.79 57.02 67.88
CA ALA A 77 25.02 55.90 68.79
C ALA A 77 24.13 54.71 68.42
N SER A 78 24.56 53.50 68.79
CA SER A 78 23.74 52.30 68.62
C SER A 78 22.40 52.44 69.36
N ALA A 79 21.28 52.02 68.79
CA ALA A 79 19.98 52.18 69.44
C ALA A 79 19.73 51.09 70.49
N ILE A 80 20.03 49.84 70.14
CA ILE A 80 19.95 48.66 71.02
C ILE A 80 21.25 47.88 70.86
N SER A 81 21.95 47.62 71.96
CA SER A 81 23.27 46.96 71.94
C SER A 81 23.41 46.04 73.14
N LEU A 82 23.24 44.73 72.92
CA LEU A 82 23.06 43.69 73.96
C LEU A 82 24.07 42.55 73.79
N ALA A 83 24.21 41.64 74.77
CA ALA A 83 25.14 40.51 74.72
C ALA A 83 24.44 39.20 74.32
N ASP A 84 24.59 38.10 75.07
CA ASP A 84 24.06 36.79 74.67
C ASP A 84 22.57 36.62 75.00
N ARG A 85 21.87 35.75 74.27
CA ARG A 85 20.46 35.36 74.51
C ARG A 85 19.50 36.54 74.55
N ALA A 86 19.84 37.63 73.84
CA ALA A 86 19.03 38.82 73.74
C ALA A 86 17.71 38.58 73.00
N ASN A 87 16.61 39.22 73.40
CA ASN A 87 15.30 39.11 72.73
C ASN A 87 14.73 40.50 72.44
N VAL A 88 14.79 40.93 71.19
CA VAL A 88 14.30 42.23 70.74
C VAL A 88 13.04 42.06 69.91
N THR A 89 11.96 42.75 70.28
CA THR A 89 10.69 42.77 69.54
C THR A 89 10.28 44.20 69.18
N VAL A 90 10.24 44.51 67.89
CA VAL A 90 9.68 45.75 67.35
C VAL A 90 8.25 45.46 66.90
N LYS A 91 7.28 45.90 67.71
CA LYS A 91 5.85 45.68 67.44
C LYS A 91 5.36 46.50 66.24
N SER A 92 4.21 46.11 65.72
CA SER A 92 3.53 46.84 64.63
C SER A 92 3.38 48.34 64.95
N GLY A 93 3.98 49.20 64.11
CA GLY A 93 4.00 50.65 64.26
C GLY A 93 5.05 51.19 65.24
N GLY A 94 5.91 50.34 65.82
CA GLY A 94 7.11 50.76 66.57
C GLY A 94 8.27 51.08 65.61
N THR A 95 9.18 51.97 66.02
CA THR A 95 10.38 52.31 65.23
C THR A 95 11.62 52.32 66.11
N VAL A 96 12.68 51.66 65.64
CA VAL A 96 14.04 51.74 66.15
C VAL A 96 14.89 52.36 65.05
N SER A 97 15.61 53.44 65.35
CA SER A 97 16.49 54.07 64.38
C SER A 97 17.71 54.70 65.03
N ASN A 98 18.76 54.88 64.24
CA ASN A 98 19.86 55.78 64.56
C ASN A 98 20.18 56.72 63.38
N HIS A 99 21.08 57.67 63.61
CA HIS A 99 21.61 58.58 62.60
C HIS A 99 23.13 58.69 62.71
N ALA A 100 23.79 57.55 62.51
CA ALA A 100 25.23 57.42 62.69
C ALA A 100 26.07 58.16 61.63
N VAL A 101 27.10 58.87 62.08
CA VAL A 101 28.05 59.64 61.27
C VAL A 101 29.50 59.39 61.69
N GLU A 102 29.76 58.87 62.90
CA GLU A 102 31.09 58.47 63.41
C GLU A 102 31.15 56.98 63.84
N LEU A 103 32.33 56.37 63.71
CA LEU A 103 32.56 54.91 63.70
C LEU A 103 32.45 54.15 65.05
N HIS A 104 32.06 54.79 66.15
CA HIS A 104 32.20 54.22 67.49
C HIS A 104 30.93 53.51 68.01
N GLY A 105 30.72 52.26 67.58
CA GLY A 105 29.74 51.34 68.19
C GLY A 105 30.27 50.59 69.43
N ASN A 106 29.38 49.99 70.22
CA ASN A 106 29.77 49.31 71.47
C ASN A 106 30.50 47.97 71.26
N TYR A 107 30.42 47.41 70.05
CA TYR A 107 31.12 46.18 69.64
C TYR A 107 32.38 46.44 68.81
N GLY A 108 32.70 47.69 68.50
CA GLY A 108 33.83 48.04 67.62
C GLY A 108 33.63 47.71 66.14
N THR A 109 32.40 47.42 65.73
CA THR A 109 32.02 46.98 64.37
C THR A 109 30.98 47.91 63.73
N GLY A 110 31.15 49.23 63.94
CA GLY A 110 30.29 50.30 63.43
C GLY A 110 29.15 50.70 64.37
N THR A 111 28.55 51.88 64.17
CA THR A 111 27.46 52.39 65.01
C THR A 111 26.11 51.84 64.54
N ASN A 112 25.79 50.61 64.94
CA ASN A 112 24.65 49.83 64.45
C ASN A 112 23.30 50.19 65.09
N THR A 113 22.18 50.14 64.34
CA THR A 113 20.86 50.40 64.96
C THR A 113 20.52 49.34 66.00
N ILE A 114 20.68 48.05 65.68
CA ILE A 114 20.50 46.93 66.62
C ILE A 114 21.71 45.99 66.51
N GLU A 115 22.31 45.62 67.64
CA GLU A 115 23.42 44.66 67.69
C GLU A 115 23.35 43.74 68.93
N PHE A 116 23.74 42.47 68.75
CA PHE A 116 23.91 41.48 69.82
C PHE A 116 24.81 40.29 69.43
N ARG A 117 25.26 39.49 70.42
CA ARG A 117 26.29 38.46 70.26
C ARG A 117 25.75 37.07 69.90
N ASP A 118 25.52 36.18 70.86
CA ASP A 118 25.12 34.79 70.58
C ASP A 118 23.67 34.50 70.97
N ASN A 119 23.01 33.60 70.22
CA ASN A 119 21.69 33.04 70.54
C ASN A 119 20.56 34.07 70.75
N GLY A 120 20.68 35.26 70.17
CA GLY A 120 19.68 36.31 70.26
C GLY A 120 18.55 36.17 69.23
N THR A 121 17.43 36.82 69.48
CA THR A 121 16.28 36.88 68.57
C THR A 121 15.86 38.32 68.33
N LEU A 122 15.73 38.72 67.05
CA LEU A 122 15.07 39.96 66.63
C LEU A 122 13.76 39.62 65.92
N THR A 123 12.64 40.14 66.42
CA THR A 123 11.32 40.06 65.77
C THR A 123 10.87 41.46 65.37
N VAL A 124 10.66 41.69 64.08
CA VAL A 124 10.07 42.92 63.54
C VAL A 124 8.69 42.58 63.00
N GLU A 125 7.63 42.98 63.69
CA GLU A 125 6.26 42.72 63.25
C GLU A 125 5.86 43.57 62.03
N ALA A 126 4.77 43.19 61.35
CA ALA A 126 4.24 43.94 60.23
C ALA A 126 3.96 45.42 60.60
N GLY A 127 4.58 46.33 59.85
CA GLY A 127 4.55 47.78 60.09
C GLY A 127 5.53 48.29 61.16
N GLY A 128 6.30 47.41 61.82
CA GLY A 128 7.48 47.79 62.60
C GLY A 128 8.65 48.21 61.71
N LYS A 129 9.56 49.04 62.23
CA LYS A 129 10.68 49.60 61.47
C LYS A 129 12.00 49.56 62.24
N VAL A 130 13.07 49.11 61.59
CA VAL A 130 14.46 49.21 62.05
C VAL A 130 15.24 49.96 60.97
N LEU A 131 15.73 51.16 61.30
CA LEU A 131 16.23 52.12 60.29
C LEU A 131 17.61 52.67 60.67
N SER A 132 18.65 52.31 59.92
CA SER A 132 19.92 53.05 59.91
C SER A 132 19.82 54.21 58.93
N LYS A 133 19.74 55.45 59.44
CA LYS A 133 19.52 56.67 58.62
C LYS A 133 20.77 57.50 58.41
N GLY A 134 21.88 57.08 59.03
CA GLY A 134 23.16 57.76 59.05
C GLY A 134 23.85 57.83 57.69
N THR A 135 25.02 58.46 57.66
CA THR A 135 25.93 58.48 56.50
C THR A 135 27.16 57.61 56.71
N GLU A 136 27.35 57.03 57.89
CA GLU A 136 28.38 56.00 58.11
C GLU A 136 28.11 54.78 57.23
N ASP A 137 29.16 54.25 56.60
CA ASP A 137 29.13 53.15 55.62
C ASP A 137 29.20 51.75 56.26
N ILE A 138 29.55 51.68 57.55
CA ILE A 138 29.53 50.47 58.39
C ILE A 138 28.46 50.53 59.51
N ALA A 139 27.47 51.42 59.39
CA ALA A 139 26.37 51.54 60.35
C ALA A 139 25.16 50.73 59.90
N GLU A 140 25.11 49.45 60.21
CA GLU A 140 24.03 48.60 59.76
C GLU A 140 22.73 48.78 60.55
N ALA A 141 21.61 48.42 59.94
CA ALA A 141 20.34 48.40 60.68
C ALA A 141 20.31 47.25 61.69
N VAL A 142 20.92 46.11 61.35
CA VAL A 142 21.14 44.99 62.27
C VAL A 142 22.54 44.43 62.05
N ASN A 143 23.33 44.31 63.12
CA ASN A 143 24.66 43.70 63.06
C ASN A 143 24.78 42.60 64.11
N LEU A 144 25.01 41.37 63.67
CA LEU A 144 25.08 40.18 64.53
C LEU A 144 26.54 39.76 64.73
N GLN A 145 26.98 39.75 65.99
CA GLN A 145 28.39 39.59 66.34
C GLN A 145 28.80 38.12 66.50
N GLY A 146 27.85 37.26 66.85
CA GLY A 146 28.06 35.84 67.14
C GLY A 146 27.10 34.92 66.38
N THR A 147 26.87 33.71 66.90
CA THR A 147 26.14 32.61 66.25
C THR A 147 24.84 32.27 66.96
N GLY A 148 23.96 31.53 66.29
CA GLY A 148 22.69 31.03 66.84
C GLY A 148 21.59 32.09 66.88
N ASN A 149 21.82 33.24 66.24
CA ASN A 149 20.88 34.34 66.22
C ASN A 149 19.76 34.10 65.19
N VAL A 150 18.56 34.60 65.51
CA VAL A 150 17.38 34.48 64.64
C VAL A 150 16.76 35.85 64.40
N ILE A 151 16.64 36.26 63.13
CA ILE A 151 15.88 37.43 62.71
C ILE A 151 14.57 36.96 62.07
N ARG A 152 13.43 37.46 62.57
CA ARG A 152 12.09 37.27 61.97
C ARG A 152 11.55 38.63 61.55
N ASN A 153 11.53 38.90 60.24
CA ASN A 153 11.10 40.17 59.68
C ASN A 153 9.75 40.06 58.97
N SER A 154 8.78 40.82 59.45
CA SER A 154 7.50 41.11 58.80
C SER A 154 7.32 42.60 58.53
N GLY A 155 8.23 43.46 59.00
CA GLY A 155 8.20 44.92 58.83
C GLY A 155 9.28 45.41 57.86
N LEU A 156 9.90 46.55 58.16
CA LEU A 156 10.98 47.14 57.37
C LEU A 156 12.29 47.12 58.15
N ILE A 157 13.33 46.52 57.56
CA ILE A 157 14.73 46.66 57.98
C ILE A 157 15.45 47.40 56.86
N GLN A 158 15.97 48.59 57.15
CA GLN A 158 16.54 49.46 56.12
C GLN A 158 17.81 50.15 56.58
N ALA A 159 18.83 50.19 55.72
CA ALA A 159 20.01 51.02 55.89
C ALA A 159 20.16 52.02 54.73
N LYS A 160 20.55 53.26 55.06
CA LYS A 160 20.69 54.33 54.08
C LYS A 160 22.03 54.28 53.33
N ASN A 161 23.13 53.93 54.00
CA ASN A 161 24.48 53.99 53.44
C ASN A 161 25.35 52.76 53.77
N ALA A 162 24.83 51.79 54.52
CA ALA A 162 25.49 50.56 54.91
C ALA A 162 24.62 49.35 54.53
N ALA A 163 24.99 48.15 54.97
CA ALA A 163 24.12 46.98 54.80
C ALA A 163 22.89 47.02 55.73
N ALA A 164 21.77 46.44 55.31
CA ALA A 164 20.60 46.35 56.18
C ALA A 164 20.84 45.32 57.30
N ILE A 165 21.44 44.17 56.97
CA ILE A 165 21.86 43.15 57.92
C ILE A 165 23.32 42.79 57.63
N TRP A 166 24.15 42.74 58.68
CA TRP A 166 25.53 42.28 58.58
C TRP A 166 25.85 41.22 59.63
N PHE A 167 26.62 40.21 59.22
CA PHE A 167 27.11 39.14 60.08
C PHE A 167 28.62 39.24 60.28
N GLN A 168 29.06 39.22 61.53
CA GLN A 168 30.49 39.26 61.89
C GLN A 168 31.05 37.89 62.30
N ASN A 169 30.20 36.90 62.52
CA ASN A 169 30.62 35.62 63.07
C ASN A 169 31.48 34.83 62.09
N THR A 170 32.61 34.31 62.57
CA THR A 170 33.55 33.50 61.77
C THR A 170 33.25 32.00 61.79
N SER A 171 32.29 31.58 62.61
CA SER A 171 31.85 30.19 62.72
C SER A 171 30.41 30.11 63.22
N GLY A 172 29.83 28.91 63.21
CA GLY A 172 28.43 28.69 63.56
C GLY A 172 27.47 29.18 62.49
N SER A 173 26.19 29.36 62.83
CA SER A 173 25.14 29.74 61.89
C SER A 173 24.14 30.73 62.47
N ASN A 174 23.64 31.65 61.64
CA ASN A 174 22.54 32.57 61.96
C ASN A 174 21.38 32.39 60.97
N THR A 175 20.16 32.63 61.44
CA THR A 175 18.93 32.45 60.65
C THR A 175 18.22 33.76 60.41
N VAL A 176 17.79 34.00 59.17
CA VAL A 176 16.96 35.16 58.80
C VAL A 176 15.72 34.67 58.06
N ILE A 177 14.55 35.00 58.60
CA ILE A 177 13.25 34.70 58.00
C ILE A 177 12.57 36.02 57.64
N ASN A 178 12.60 36.38 56.36
CA ASN A 178 11.83 37.47 55.81
C ASN A 178 10.45 36.94 55.37
N THR A 179 9.42 37.25 56.14
CA THR A 179 8.04 36.83 55.88
C THR A 179 7.40 37.61 54.72
N GLU A 180 6.18 37.26 54.34
CA GLU A 180 5.46 37.75 53.16
C GLU A 180 5.32 39.28 53.12
N THR A 181 5.22 39.95 54.28
CA THR A 181 5.13 41.42 54.36
C THR A 181 6.47 42.10 54.63
N GLY A 182 7.52 41.32 54.86
CA GLY A 182 8.83 41.83 55.26
C GLY A 182 9.57 42.47 54.09
N VAL A 183 10.22 43.60 54.36
CA VAL A 183 11.10 44.31 53.44
C VAL A 183 12.48 44.45 54.08
N ILE A 184 13.52 44.00 53.38
CA ILE A 184 14.92 44.24 53.70
C ILE A 184 15.50 45.08 52.57
N GLU A 185 16.01 46.28 52.88
CA GLU A 185 16.41 47.24 51.85
C GLU A 185 17.69 47.99 52.21
N ALA A 186 18.62 48.04 51.25
CA ALA A 186 19.82 48.87 51.30
C ALA A 186 20.22 49.28 49.87
N PRO A 187 20.96 50.39 49.69
CA PRO A 187 21.38 50.85 48.35
C PRO A 187 22.36 49.91 47.65
N VAL A 188 23.17 49.15 48.41
CA VAL A 188 24.16 48.22 47.88
C VAL A 188 23.88 46.81 48.39
N ASN A 189 24.20 46.49 49.65
CA ASN A 189 24.04 45.14 50.22
C ASN A 189 22.84 45.10 51.17
N ALA A 190 21.78 44.39 50.81
CA ALA A 190 20.69 44.12 51.75
C ALA A 190 21.17 43.21 52.89
N ILE A 191 21.98 42.20 52.56
CA ILE A 191 22.63 41.31 53.51
C ILE A 191 24.10 41.19 53.11
N GLY A 192 25.00 41.31 54.09
CA GLY A 192 26.43 41.07 53.93
C GLY A 192 27.02 40.29 55.09
N SER A 193 28.23 39.77 54.92
CA SER A 193 29.01 39.11 55.98
C SER A 193 30.50 39.42 55.82
N SER A 194 31.20 39.65 56.92
CA SER A 194 32.67 39.69 56.99
C SER A 194 33.28 38.38 57.52
N GLY A 195 32.48 37.46 58.05
CA GLY A 195 32.93 36.22 58.68
C GLY A 195 32.51 34.95 57.93
N ASP A 196 33.22 33.85 58.19
CA ASP A 196 33.00 32.53 57.58
C ASP A 196 31.85 31.71 58.21
N GLY A 197 31.00 32.34 59.02
CA GLY A 197 29.82 31.71 59.58
C GLY A 197 28.70 31.53 58.55
N ALA A 198 27.92 30.47 58.70
CA ALA A 198 26.81 30.15 57.80
C ALA A 198 25.56 31.02 58.03
N VAL A 199 24.81 31.27 56.97
CA VAL A 199 23.55 31.99 56.95
C VAL A 199 22.45 31.07 56.42
N ASP A 200 21.42 30.82 57.22
CA ASP A 200 20.15 30.24 56.77
C ASP A 200 19.16 31.36 56.49
N PHE A 201 19.03 31.72 55.22
CA PHE A 201 18.15 32.80 54.76
C PHE A 201 16.89 32.25 54.09
N THR A 202 15.73 32.63 54.60
CA THR A 202 14.42 32.37 53.99
C THR A 202 13.76 33.69 53.56
N ASN A 203 13.46 33.82 52.26
CA ASN A 203 12.72 34.96 51.72
C ASN A 203 11.33 34.58 51.21
N LYS A 204 10.32 35.23 51.80
CA LYS A 204 8.92 35.23 51.35
C LYS A 204 8.43 36.64 50.97
N GLY A 205 9.20 37.67 51.30
CA GLY A 205 8.85 39.08 51.10
C GLY A 205 9.70 39.74 50.02
N LYS A 206 10.11 40.98 50.27
CA LYS A 206 10.91 41.79 49.35
C LYS A 206 12.33 42.02 49.88
N VAL A 207 13.32 41.84 49.03
CA VAL A 207 14.71 42.24 49.25
C VAL A 207 15.11 43.22 48.15
N ILE A 208 15.71 44.35 48.53
CA ILE A 208 16.25 45.37 47.62
C ILE A 208 17.71 45.63 48.01
N GLY A 209 18.64 45.35 47.11
CA GLY A 209 20.07 45.27 47.37
C GLY A 209 20.61 43.85 47.23
N ASN A 210 21.93 43.72 47.20
CA ASN A 210 22.66 42.47 47.05
C ASN A 210 22.57 41.60 48.31
N LEU A 211 22.65 40.29 48.12
CA LEU A 211 22.84 39.28 49.15
C LEU A 211 24.23 38.70 48.95
N LEU A 212 25.19 39.05 49.80
CA LEU A 212 26.57 38.60 49.70
C LEU A 212 26.93 37.78 50.94
N PHE A 213 27.07 36.47 50.77
CA PHE A 213 27.55 35.58 51.81
C PHE A 213 29.08 35.40 51.70
N SER A 214 29.73 35.00 52.80
CA SER A 214 31.19 34.92 52.92
C SER A 214 31.68 33.46 52.85
N GLY A 215 32.41 32.92 53.84
CA GLY A 215 33.00 31.58 53.74
C GLY A 215 32.16 30.41 54.24
N GLY A 216 30.94 30.67 54.74
CA GLY A 216 30.08 29.68 55.39
C GLY A 216 29.44 28.66 54.42
N ASN A 217 28.77 27.65 54.97
CA ASN A 217 27.88 26.79 54.19
C ASN A 217 26.46 27.36 54.28
N ASP A 218 26.11 28.20 53.32
CA ASP A 218 24.89 28.99 53.35
C ASP A 218 23.69 28.25 52.75
N THR A 219 22.50 28.55 53.26
CA THR A 219 21.23 28.04 52.72
C THR A 219 20.31 29.20 52.40
N MET A 220 19.88 29.28 51.14
CA MET A 220 18.91 30.26 50.68
C MET A 220 17.62 29.58 50.24
N ARG A 221 16.51 29.87 50.93
CA ARG A 221 15.15 29.43 50.59
C ARG A 221 14.36 30.58 50.02
N ILE A 222 13.91 30.47 48.78
CA ILE A 222 13.07 31.49 48.12
C ILE A 222 11.68 30.93 47.89
N TYR A 223 10.66 31.68 48.31
CA TYR A 223 9.26 31.30 48.11
C TYR A 223 8.64 32.02 46.91
N THR A 224 7.72 31.37 46.21
CA THR A 224 6.92 32.01 45.16
C THR A 224 6.20 33.26 45.69
N GLY A 225 6.18 34.32 44.88
CA GLY A 225 5.67 35.64 45.28
C GLY A 225 6.69 36.55 45.99
N SER A 226 7.85 36.02 46.42
CA SER A 226 8.95 36.84 46.93
C SER A 226 9.76 37.50 45.80
N THR A 227 10.52 38.54 46.13
CA THR A 227 11.42 39.21 45.18
C THR A 227 12.79 39.48 45.82
N VAL A 228 13.84 39.33 45.01
CA VAL A 228 15.20 39.76 45.34
C VAL A 228 15.67 40.65 44.20
N GLN A 229 15.89 41.93 44.51
CA GLN A 229 16.36 42.93 43.56
C GLN A 229 17.82 43.29 43.90
N GLY A 230 18.76 42.47 43.44
CA GLY A 230 20.20 42.67 43.60
C GLY A 230 20.95 41.36 43.30
N ALA A 231 22.28 41.43 43.26
CA ALA A 231 23.12 40.24 43.06
C ALA A 231 23.02 39.30 44.27
N VAL A 232 22.96 38.00 44.04
CA VAL A 232 23.07 36.99 45.10
C VAL A 232 24.35 36.19 44.90
N ASP A 233 25.20 36.18 45.91
CA ASP A 233 26.45 35.45 45.92
C ASP A 233 26.53 34.57 47.16
N GLY A 234 26.61 33.26 46.96
CA GLY A 234 26.85 32.26 48.00
C GLY A 234 28.21 32.40 48.68
N GLY A 235 29.17 33.09 48.08
CA GLY A 235 30.53 33.18 48.62
C GLY A 235 31.32 31.88 48.47
N ALA A 236 32.20 31.58 49.42
CA ALA A 236 32.90 30.29 49.47
C ALA A 236 32.01 29.22 50.15
N GLY A 237 32.59 28.05 50.50
CA GLY A 237 31.85 26.99 51.16
C GLY A 237 30.99 26.14 50.21
N ILE A 238 30.02 25.41 50.80
CA ILE A 238 29.05 24.55 50.09
C ILE A 238 27.65 25.09 50.36
N ASN A 239 27.11 25.80 49.37
CA ASN A 239 25.90 26.59 49.48
C ASN A 239 24.72 25.93 48.76
N GLN A 240 23.52 26.09 49.33
CA GLN A 240 22.28 25.50 48.86
C GLN A 240 21.25 26.56 48.49
N LEU A 241 20.69 26.47 47.28
CA LEU A 241 19.54 27.24 46.84
C LEU A 241 18.32 26.32 46.80
N ILE A 242 17.28 26.68 47.54
CA ILE A 242 16.03 25.93 47.64
C ILE A 242 14.89 26.81 47.12
N LEU A 243 14.17 26.29 46.14
CA LEU A 243 13.02 26.92 45.49
C LEU A 243 11.73 26.30 46.05
N SER A 244 10.92 27.11 46.70
CA SER A 244 9.68 26.68 47.39
C SER A 244 8.51 27.63 47.11
N GLY A 245 7.34 27.34 47.68
CA GLY A 245 6.05 28.02 47.51
C GLY A 245 5.15 27.37 46.44
N ALA A 246 3.91 27.02 46.82
CA ALA A 246 2.92 26.31 45.99
C ALA A 246 2.42 27.05 44.73
N GLY A 247 2.81 28.31 44.51
CA GLY A 247 2.46 29.10 43.33
C GLY A 247 3.42 28.93 42.15
N ASN A 248 3.47 29.95 41.30
CA ASN A 248 4.42 30.05 40.18
C ASN A 248 5.51 31.07 40.51
N GLY A 249 6.76 30.64 40.53
CA GLY A 249 7.96 31.47 40.70
C GLY A 249 8.76 31.59 39.42
N THR A 250 9.51 32.68 39.31
CA THR A 250 10.49 32.86 38.24
C THR A 250 11.78 33.37 38.85
N LEU A 251 12.88 32.76 38.45
CA LEU A 251 14.22 33.16 38.82
C LEU A 251 15.02 33.35 37.53
N ASP A 252 15.56 34.55 37.33
CA ASP A 252 16.37 34.89 36.15
C ASP A 252 17.86 34.80 36.49
N THR A 253 18.56 33.90 35.82
CA THR A 253 20.02 33.70 35.91
C THR A 253 20.74 34.13 34.62
N SER A 254 20.05 34.75 33.66
CA SER A 254 20.58 35.08 32.33
C SER A 254 21.29 36.44 32.23
N VAL A 255 21.07 37.35 33.18
CA VAL A 255 21.80 38.62 33.30
C VAL A 255 23.01 38.39 34.20
N SER A 256 24.23 38.71 33.74
CA SER A 256 25.46 38.48 34.52
C SER A 256 25.33 39.14 35.91
N GLY A 257 25.26 38.31 36.96
CA GLY A 257 25.33 38.72 38.36
C GLY A 257 24.09 38.51 39.24
N TYR A 258 23.11 37.66 38.92
CA TYR A 258 21.93 37.52 39.80
C TYR A 258 21.91 36.33 40.78
N ILE A 259 22.56 35.18 40.51
CA ILE A 259 22.82 34.12 41.51
C ILE A 259 24.15 33.40 41.17
N SER A 260 25.11 33.34 42.09
CA SER A 260 26.39 32.62 41.94
C SER A 260 26.78 31.83 43.20
N ASN A 261 27.73 30.90 43.04
CA ASN A 261 28.36 30.14 44.12
C ASN A 261 27.39 29.27 44.94
N PHE A 262 26.36 28.71 44.31
CA PHE A 262 25.50 27.67 44.89
C PHE A 262 25.78 26.31 44.27
N GLN A 263 26.32 25.38 45.05
CA GLN A 263 26.67 24.04 44.58
C GLN A 263 25.45 23.10 44.53
N THR A 264 24.41 23.38 45.32
CA THR A 264 23.17 22.58 45.33
C THR A 264 21.97 23.44 44.97
N LEU A 265 21.14 22.95 44.03
CA LEU A 265 19.81 23.48 43.72
C LEU A 265 18.74 22.44 44.07
N ILE A 266 17.74 22.81 44.86
CA ILE A 266 16.61 21.93 45.23
C ILE A 266 15.29 22.62 44.92
N LYS A 267 14.36 21.93 44.26
CA LYS A 267 12.95 22.32 44.13
C LYS A 267 12.10 21.33 44.93
N ASP A 268 11.52 21.76 46.06
CA ASP A 268 11.13 20.86 47.16
C ASP A 268 9.64 20.71 47.47
N ASP A 269 8.77 21.46 46.81
CA ASP A 269 7.32 21.46 47.12
C ASP A 269 6.41 21.29 45.89
N THR A 270 5.10 21.54 46.01
CA THR A 270 4.16 21.32 44.90
C THR A 270 4.14 22.42 43.84
N GLY A 271 4.83 23.55 44.05
CA GLY A 271 4.79 24.71 43.17
C GLY A 271 5.54 24.52 41.85
N THR A 272 5.46 25.55 41.00
CA THR A 272 6.23 25.63 39.75
C THR A 272 7.28 26.73 39.85
N TRP A 273 8.51 26.44 39.44
CA TRP A 273 9.57 27.43 39.27
C TRP A 273 10.11 27.44 37.85
N THR A 274 10.25 28.62 37.26
CA THR A 274 10.91 28.82 35.97
C THR A 274 12.29 29.44 36.20
N LEU A 275 13.34 28.78 35.70
CA LEU A 275 14.70 29.28 35.70
C LEU A 275 15.06 29.81 34.31
N ASN A 276 15.23 31.13 34.21
CA ASN A 276 15.63 31.82 32.98
C ASN A 276 17.14 31.97 32.94
N GLY A 277 17.85 30.96 32.43
CA GLY A 277 19.30 31.00 32.25
C GLY A 277 19.95 29.63 32.45
N ILE A 278 21.26 29.64 32.70
CA ILE A 278 22.08 28.42 32.83
C ILE A 278 22.33 28.07 34.31
N LEU A 279 22.86 26.87 34.56
CA LEU A 279 23.28 26.35 35.86
C LEU A 279 24.83 26.26 35.95
N PRO A 280 25.57 27.38 36.11
CA PRO A 280 27.02 27.37 35.94
C PRO A 280 27.80 26.80 37.14
N ASP A 281 27.32 27.04 38.37
CA ASP A 281 28.02 26.66 39.62
C ASP A 281 27.42 25.42 40.31
N VAL A 282 26.25 24.99 39.85
CA VAL A 282 25.50 23.89 40.46
C VAL A 282 26.18 22.57 40.14
N GLN A 283 26.48 21.79 41.18
CA GLN A 283 27.05 20.45 41.09
C GLN A 283 25.98 19.38 41.28
N THR A 284 24.95 19.69 42.07
CA THR A 284 23.79 18.82 42.30
C THR A 284 22.50 19.62 42.14
N ALA A 285 21.62 19.15 41.27
CA ALA A 285 20.28 19.71 41.08
C ALA A 285 19.25 18.61 41.33
N GLU A 286 18.25 18.91 42.16
CA GLU A 286 17.20 17.97 42.55
C GLU A 286 15.81 18.61 42.39
N VAL A 287 14.96 17.97 41.59
CA VAL A 287 13.52 18.26 41.56
C VAL A 287 12.83 17.24 42.46
N ALA A 288 12.86 17.50 43.76
CA ALA A 288 12.28 16.62 44.79
C ALA A 288 10.75 16.58 44.71
N ALA A 289 10.11 17.72 44.38
CA ALA A 289 8.66 17.79 44.15
C ALA A 289 8.25 18.95 43.26
N GLY A 290 7.04 18.85 42.68
CA GLY A 290 6.44 19.91 41.88
C GLY A 290 7.14 20.06 40.54
N LYS A 291 7.20 21.28 40.00
CA LYS A 291 7.68 21.51 38.63
C LYS A 291 8.85 22.49 38.58
N LEU A 292 9.92 22.12 37.88
CA LEU A 292 11.01 23.01 37.50
C LEU A 292 11.02 23.16 35.98
N ILE A 293 11.01 24.40 35.49
CA ILE A 293 11.09 24.75 34.07
C ILE A 293 12.46 25.34 33.77
N LEU A 294 13.21 24.75 32.84
CA LEU A 294 14.48 25.30 32.35
C LEU A 294 14.28 25.92 30.97
N THR A 295 14.66 27.19 30.82
CA THR A 295 14.54 27.91 29.54
C THR A 295 15.88 28.29 28.92
N GLY A 296 16.97 28.37 29.69
CA GLY A 296 18.33 28.60 29.18
C GLY A 296 19.04 27.32 28.72
N ASP A 297 20.15 27.45 27.99
CA ASP A 297 20.93 26.32 27.48
C ASP A 297 21.78 25.68 28.58
N ASN A 298 21.36 24.50 29.04
CA ASN A 298 22.08 23.74 30.08
C ASN A 298 22.87 22.56 29.49
N SER A 299 23.15 22.54 28.19
CA SER A 299 23.89 21.44 27.55
C SER A 299 25.32 21.28 28.08
N ALA A 300 25.90 22.33 28.65
CA ALA A 300 27.21 22.33 29.30
C ALA A 300 27.19 21.95 30.79
N TYR A 301 26.01 21.69 31.38
CA TYR A 301 25.91 21.26 32.77
C TYR A 301 26.50 19.87 32.97
N THR A 302 27.53 19.77 33.83
CA THR A 302 28.23 18.50 34.12
C THR A 302 27.91 17.94 35.50
N GLY A 303 27.08 18.61 36.30
CA GLY A 303 26.67 18.15 37.63
C GLY A 303 25.71 16.97 37.57
N GLN A 304 25.31 16.46 38.74
CA GLN A 304 24.24 15.48 38.86
C GLN A 304 22.89 16.20 38.79
N PHE A 305 21.96 15.69 37.97
CA PHE A 305 20.60 16.18 37.89
C PHE A 305 19.62 15.04 38.18
N THR A 306 18.83 15.16 39.23
CA THR A 306 17.86 14.15 39.66
C THR A 306 16.45 14.73 39.66
N VAL A 307 15.50 13.99 39.11
CA VAL A 307 14.07 14.27 39.23
C VAL A 307 13.48 13.14 40.06
N ASP A 308 12.95 13.46 41.24
CA ASP A 308 12.32 12.44 42.09
C ASP A 308 10.91 12.13 41.61
N ALA A 309 10.34 11.03 42.13
CA ALA A 309 8.99 10.58 41.77
C ALA A 309 7.88 11.66 41.82
N PRO A 310 7.86 12.61 42.79
CA PRO A 310 6.87 13.70 42.82
C PRO A 310 7.24 14.90 41.92
N GLY A 311 8.42 14.86 41.30
CA GLY A 311 9.00 15.94 40.52
C GLY A 311 8.64 15.89 39.04
N THR A 312 8.61 17.06 38.42
CA THR A 312 8.53 17.26 36.98
C THR A 312 9.59 18.25 36.54
N LEU A 313 10.49 17.82 35.67
CA LEU A 313 11.36 18.72 34.92
C LEU A 313 10.73 18.99 33.56
N GLU A 314 10.55 20.26 33.21
CA GLU A 314 10.01 20.64 31.90
C GLU A 314 10.96 21.58 31.18
N ALA A 315 11.28 21.26 29.92
CA ALA A 315 12.22 22.05 29.14
C ALA A 315 12.11 21.70 27.65
N ARG A 316 12.78 22.48 26.82
CA ARG A 316 13.16 22.03 25.47
C ARG A 316 14.40 21.16 25.53
N ALA A 317 14.65 20.34 24.51
CA ALA A 317 15.87 19.55 24.38
C ALA A 317 17.14 20.41 24.50
N GLN A 318 17.11 21.62 23.93
CA GLN A 318 18.22 22.57 23.96
C GLN A 318 18.47 23.19 25.35
N SER A 319 17.54 23.02 26.29
CA SER A 319 17.60 23.62 27.63
C SER A 319 17.91 22.62 28.74
N LEU A 320 18.05 21.33 28.39
CA LEU A 320 18.29 20.26 29.34
C LEU A 320 19.78 19.94 29.52
N PRO A 321 20.19 19.49 30.72
CA PRO A 321 21.48 18.86 30.97
C PRO A 321 21.80 17.67 30.07
N SER A 322 23.09 17.31 29.92
CA SER A 322 23.50 16.13 29.16
C SER A 322 23.26 14.79 29.86
N ALA A 323 22.90 14.79 31.15
CA ALA A 323 22.56 13.59 31.91
C ALA A 323 21.52 13.90 32.98
N ILE A 324 20.45 13.09 33.02
CA ILE A 324 19.36 13.22 33.99
C ILE A 324 19.02 11.83 34.55
N THR A 325 18.96 11.73 35.88
CA THR A 325 18.36 10.59 36.57
C THR A 325 16.90 10.93 36.86
N ASP A 326 16.00 10.41 36.04
CA ASP A 326 14.57 10.65 36.10
C ASP A 326 13.86 9.50 36.84
N ASN A 327 13.32 9.79 38.02
CA ASN A 327 12.44 8.92 38.79
C ASN A 327 10.99 9.42 38.80
N GLY A 328 10.70 10.57 38.19
CA GLY A 328 9.39 11.22 38.11
C GLY A 328 8.96 11.43 36.67
N LEU A 329 8.93 12.69 36.23
CA LEU A 329 8.59 13.06 34.85
C LEU A 329 9.58 14.07 34.26
N VAL A 330 10.20 13.74 33.13
CA VAL A 330 10.83 14.73 32.25
C VAL A 330 9.91 15.02 31.07
N ARG A 331 9.41 16.26 30.99
CA ARG A 331 8.58 16.75 29.88
C ARG A 331 9.41 17.58 28.91
N PHE A 332 9.48 17.11 27.66
CA PHE A 332 9.97 17.89 26.54
C PHE A 332 8.85 18.77 25.99
N ALA A 333 8.80 20.04 26.41
CA ALA A 333 7.92 21.08 25.88
C ALA A 333 8.51 21.67 24.60
N GLN A 334 8.46 20.88 23.52
CA GLN A 334 9.25 21.09 22.31
C GLN A 334 8.40 21.74 21.21
N THR A 335 8.43 23.07 21.11
CA THR A 335 7.64 23.85 20.14
C THR A 335 8.27 23.93 18.74
N ASP A 336 9.58 23.70 18.63
CA ASP A 336 10.39 23.69 17.41
C ASP A 336 11.28 22.44 17.37
N ASP A 337 11.96 22.16 16.26
CA ASP A 337 12.80 20.96 16.16
C ASP A 337 14.03 21.05 17.08
N GLY A 338 14.41 19.91 17.69
CA GLY A 338 15.53 19.83 18.61
C GLY A 338 16.08 18.41 18.75
N THR A 339 17.37 18.32 19.07
CA THR A 339 18.05 17.05 19.36
C THR A 339 18.44 17.00 20.82
N TYR A 340 18.09 15.91 21.49
CA TYR A 340 18.60 15.60 22.82
C TYR A 340 19.57 14.42 22.72
N ALA A 341 20.86 14.71 22.91
CA ALA A 341 21.94 13.72 22.84
C ALA A 341 22.38 13.19 24.23
N GLY A 342 21.76 13.72 25.29
CA GLY A 342 22.06 13.34 26.66
C GLY A 342 21.52 11.96 27.05
N LEU A 343 21.92 11.50 28.24
CA LEU A 343 21.45 10.25 28.83
C LEU A 343 20.26 10.50 29.75
N LEU A 344 19.16 9.77 29.54
CA LEU A 344 18.02 9.69 30.46
C LEU A 344 18.00 8.31 31.12
N SER A 345 18.00 8.28 32.45
CA SER A 345 18.00 7.04 33.25
C SER A 345 16.97 7.10 34.39
N GLY A 346 16.79 6.03 35.16
CA GLY A 346 15.91 6.01 36.34
C GLY A 346 14.54 5.33 36.13
N THR A 347 13.61 5.49 37.08
CA THR A 347 12.30 4.82 37.02
C THR A 347 11.17 5.65 36.43
N GLY A 348 11.44 6.91 36.11
CA GLY A 348 10.49 7.92 35.64
C GLY A 348 10.09 7.76 34.19
N SER A 349 9.23 8.68 33.75
CA SER A 349 8.62 8.68 32.41
C SER A 349 8.98 9.94 31.63
N ILE A 350 8.97 9.83 30.32
CA ILE A 350 9.18 10.95 29.40
C ILE A 350 7.86 11.35 28.76
N GLU A 351 7.55 12.65 28.72
CA GLU A 351 6.43 13.17 27.94
C GLU A 351 6.91 14.15 26.87
N LYS A 352 6.45 13.97 25.63
CA LYS A 352 6.65 14.92 24.53
C LYS A 352 5.39 15.73 24.27
N THR A 353 5.52 17.05 24.39
CA THR A 353 4.49 18.04 23.99
C THR A 353 5.06 19.06 22.99
N GLY A 354 4.21 19.95 22.47
CA GLY A 354 4.57 20.93 21.45
C GLY A 354 4.71 20.34 20.04
N ALA A 355 4.60 21.20 19.03
CA ALA A 355 4.50 20.78 17.63
C ALA A 355 5.82 20.31 16.98
N GLY A 356 6.97 20.65 17.56
CA GLY A 356 8.28 20.35 16.99
C GLY A 356 8.67 18.87 17.05
N THR A 357 9.70 18.52 16.30
CA THR A 357 10.35 17.20 16.30
C THR A 357 11.43 17.14 17.38
N LEU A 358 11.29 16.19 18.31
CA LEU A 358 12.34 15.82 19.26
C LEU A 358 13.10 14.62 18.71
N MET A 359 14.34 14.80 18.30
CA MET A 359 15.25 13.68 18.03
C MET A 359 15.88 13.21 19.33
N LEU A 360 15.56 11.99 19.77
CA LEU A 360 16.23 11.32 20.88
C LEU A 360 17.42 10.52 20.31
N ALA A 361 18.63 11.03 20.53
CA ALA A 361 19.86 10.46 19.99
C ALA A 361 20.93 10.31 21.09
N PRO A 362 20.67 9.49 22.13
CA PRO A 362 21.60 9.34 23.25
C PRO A 362 22.99 8.91 22.75
N SER A 363 24.02 9.64 23.18
CA SER A 363 25.41 9.38 22.77
C SER A 363 26.00 8.12 23.43
N ALA A 364 25.40 7.65 24.51
CA ALA A 364 25.79 6.41 25.19
C ALA A 364 25.40 5.19 24.35
N ALA A 365 26.33 4.23 24.18
CA ALA A 365 26.10 3.02 23.38
C ALA A 365 24.91 2.17 23.86
N GLY A 366 24.61 2.18 25.16
CA GLY A 366 23.46 1.50 25.75
C GLY A 366 22.12 2.20 25.51
N GLY A 367 22.13 3.45 25.00
CA GLY A 367 20.95 4.29 24.88
C GLY A 367 20.43 4.81 26.22
N ASN A 368 19.17 5.20 26.23
CA ASN A 368 18.45 5.62 27.44
C ASN A 368 18.00 4.41 28.25
N THR A 369 17.88 4.56 29.57
CA THR A 369 17.55 3.46 30.49
C THR A 369 16.35 3.74 31.40
N TYR A 370 15.68 4.89 31.25
CA TYR A 370 14.45 5.18 31.99
C TYR A 370 13.38 4.10 31.75
N SER A 371 12.68 3.68 32.80
CA SER A 371 11.75 2.53 32.73
C SER A 371 10.26 2.88 32.77
N GLY A 372 9.88 4.11 33.11
CA GLY A 372 8.47 4.54 33.22
C GLY A 372 7.77 4.73 31.86
N GLY A 373 8.50 4.64 30.76
CA GLY A 373 7.96 4.72 29.40
C GLY A 373 7.94 6.12 28.81
N THR A 374 7.44 6.22 27.58
CA THR A 374 7.40 7.45 26.78
C THR A 374 5.95 7.75 26.35
N LEU A 375 5.44 8.92 26.73
CA LEU A 375 4.15 9.45 26.30
C LEU A 375 4.35 10.50 25.20
N ILE A 376 3.68 10.32 24.06
CA ILE A 376 3.74 11.25 22.93
C ILE A 376 2.38 11.94 22.77
N THR A 377 2.25 13.12 23.38
CA THR A 377 1.00 13.90 23.37
C THR A 377 0.90 14.78 22.11
N GLN A 378 2.01 15.39 21.67
CA GLN A 378 2.03 16.28 20.50
C GLN A 378 3.36 16.25 19.74
N GLY A 379 3.32 16.64 18.46
CA GLY A 379 4.49 16.71 17.60
C GLY A 379 5.10 15.33 17.32
N THR A 380 6.41 15.29 17.11
CA THR A 380 7.12 14.07 16.70
C THR A 380 8.25 13.73 17.67
N ILE A 381 8.42 12.45 17.99
CA ILE A 381 9.68 11.90 18.48
C ILE A 381 10.34 11.15 17.32
N ASN A 382 11.57 11.52 16.95
CA ASN A 382 12.39 10.79 15.99
C ASN A 382 13.43 9.94 16.73
N ILE A 383 13.56 8.66 16.36
CA ILE A 383 14.53 7.73 16.95
C ILE A 383 15.30 6.93 15.89
N GLY A 384 16.60 6.77 16.12
CA GLY A 384 17.45 5.91 15.27
C GLY A 384 17.54 4.44 15.73
N ALA A 385 17.09 4.12 16.95
CA ALA A 385 17.12 2.79 17.54
C ALA A 385 16.13 2.68 18.72
N ASP A 386 15.71 1.45 19.07
CA ASP A 386 14.73 1.19 20.16
C ASP A 386 15.21 1.72 21.53
N ASN A 387 16.50 1.60 21.84
CA ASN A 387 17.08 2.04 23.10
C ASN A 387 17.09 3.57 23.29
N ALA A 388 16.73 4.36 22.26
CA ALA A 388 16.46 5.78 22.43
C ALA A 388 15.20 6.04 23.27
N LEU A 389 14.27 5.08 23.35
CA LEU A 389 13.00 5.17 24.09
C LEU A 389 13.07 4.64 25.53
N GLY A 390 14.29 4.47 26.08
CA GLY A 390 14.48 3.93 27.43
C GLY A 390 14.51 2.41 27.46
N ALA A 391 14.33 1.85 28.66
CA ALA A 391 14.35 0.40 28.89
C ALA A 391 13.34 -0.33 27.98
N SER A 392 13.66 -1.55 27.54
CA SER A 392 12.82 -2.34 26.63
C SER A 392 11.42 -2.66 27.17
N THR A 393 11.21 -2.56 28.48
CA THR A 393 9.92 -2.74 29.15
C THR A 393 9.15 -1.43 29.35
N GLY A 394 9.78 -0.27 29.12
CA GLY A 394 9.13 1.04 29.23
C GLY A 394 8.20 1.26 28.03
N GLY A 395 6.90 1.31 28.26
CA GLY A 395 5.92 1.40 27.18
C GLY A 395 6.01 2.69 26.34
N VAL A 396 5.38 2.67 25.16
CA VAL A 396 5.15 3.85 24.32
C VAL A 396 3.65 4.09 24.27
N ALA A 397 3.22 5.23 24.79
CA ALA A 397 1.83 5.66 24.75
C ALA A 397 1.68 6.84 23.79
N PHE A 398 0.69 6.78 22.91
CA PHE A 398 0.31 7.87 22.03
C PHE A 398 -0.94 8.56 22.57
N ASN A 399 -0.96 9.88 22.56
CA ASN A 399 -2.19 10.65 22.77
C ASN A 399 -2.19 11.89 21.85
N GLY A 400 -2.05 11.62 20.55
CA GLY A 400 -2.07 12.61 19.45
C GLY A 400 -0.75 12.74 18.68
N GLY A 401 0.39 12.35 19.27
CA GLY A 401 1.70 12.55 18.66
C GLY A 401 2.17 11.48 17.66
N THR A 402 3.39 11.67 17.15
CA THR A 402 4.03 10.80 16.15
C THR A 402 5.32 10.19 16.68
N LEU A 403 5.52 8.89 16.43
CA LEU A 403 6.82 8.23 16.51
C LEU A 403 7.34 8.07 15.08
N GLN A 404 8.47 8.72 14.78
CA GLN A 404 9.11 8.68 13.47
C GLN A 404 10.39 7.85 13.52
N LEU A 405 10.57 6.97 12.55
CA LEU A 405 11.78 6.15 12.41
C LEU A 405 12.89 6.93 11.70
N GLY A 406 14.07 6.93 12.30
CA GLY A 406 15.32 7.43 11.72
C GLY A 406 16.21 6.35 11.09
N ASN A 407 15.87 5.06 11.28
CA ASN A 407 16.56 3.90 10.69
C ASN A 407 15.62 2.67 10.65
N THR A 408 16.03 1.59 9.96
CA THR A 408 15.36 0.29 10.01
C THR A 408 15.77 -0.48 11.27
N PHE A 409 14.80 -0.75 12.14
CA PHE A 409 14.95 -1.59 13.34
C PHE A 409 13.57 -1.98 13.88
N ASP A 410 13.53 -3.02 14.72
CA ASP A 410 12.30 -3.45 15.38
C ASP A 410 12.22 -2.88 16.80
N LEU A 411 11.01 -2.52 17.24
CA LEU A 411 10.79 -2.22 18.66
C LEU A 411 10.85 -3.50 19.48
N ALA A 412 11.37 -3.41 20.71
CA ALA A 412 11.46 -4.57 21.59
C ALA A 412 10.07 -5.19 21.83
N ALA A 413 9.96 -6.51 21.72
CA ALA A 413 8.68 -7.22 21.90
C ALA A 413 8.08 -7.09 23.31
N THR A 414 8.87 -6.65 24.30
CA THR A 414 8.44 -6.38 25.68
C THR A 414 7.94 -4.94 25.89
N ARG A 415 8.05 -4.08 24.86
CA ARG A 415 7.64 -2.68 24.90
C ARG A 415 6.16 -2.56 24.58
N ALA A 416 5.33 -2.39 25.62
CA ALA A 416 3.89 -2.18 25.42
C ALA A 416 3.63 -0.93 24.58
N ILE A 417 2.72 -1.01 23.61
CA ILE A 417 2.31 0.12 22.77
C ILE A 417 0.82 0.37 22.99
N THR A 418 0.47 1.61 23.36
CA THR A 418 -0.92 2.01 23.67
C THR A 418 -1.33 3.25 22.90
N ILE A 419 -2.53 3.25 22.32
CA ILE A 419 -3.14 4.36 21.59
C ILE A 419 -4.26 4.97 22.44
N GLY A 420 -4.00 6.15 23.00
CA GLY A 420 -4.94 6.98 23.75
C GLY A 420 -6.06 7.54 22.88
N ALA A 421 -7.00 8.27 23.48
CA ALA A 421 -8.22 8.73 22.81
C ALA A 421 -7.94 9.66 21.62
N ASP A 422 -6.88 10.45 21.69
CA ASP A 422 -6.48 11.38 20.62
C ASP A 422 -5.71 10.70 19.47
N GLY A 423 -5.52 9.38 19.54
CA GLY A 423 -4.86 8.58 18.51
C GLY A 423 -3.33 8.63 18.57
N GLY A 424 -2.69 8.12 17.52
CA GLY A 424 -1.24 8.11 17.38
C GLY A 424 -0.78 7.86 15.95
N THR A 425 0.43 8.30 15.63
CA THR A 425 1.04 8.07 14.31
C THR A 425 2.36 7.33 14.45
N ILE A 426 2.55 6.30 13.63
CA ILE A 426 3.87 5.69 13.38
C ILE A 426 4.26 6.08 11.95
N ASP A 427 5.26 6.95 11.85
CA ASP A 427 5.85 7.37 10.59
C ASP A 427 7.12 6.58 10.31
N THR A 428 7.06 5.66 9.35
CA THR A 428 8.22 4.84 9.00
C THR A 428 9.22 5.56 8.13
N GLN A 429 8.91 6.76 7.60
CA GLN A 429 9.69 7.38 6.54
C GLN A 429 9.94 6.32 5.43
N GLN A 430 11.17 6.12 4.96
CA GLN A 430 11.55 5.04 4.04
C GLN A 430 11.95 3.72 4.72
N PHE A 431 11.95 3.65 6.05
CA PHE A 431 12.48 2.53 6.82
C PHE A 431 11.44 1.46 7.12
N SER A 432 11.88 0.33 7.65
CA SER A 432 11.00 -0.75 8.06
C SER A 432 11.08 -1.04 9.56
N SER A 433 9.97 -1.46 10.16
CA SER A 433 9.92 -1.95 11.53
C SER A 433 8.86 -3.02 11.72
N THR A 434 9.16 -4.00 12.57
CA THR A 434 8.25 -5.03 13.02
C THR A 434 7.84 -4.78 14.46
N LEU A 435 6.53 -4.77 14.70
CA LEU A 435 5.93 -4.80 16.03
C LEU A 435 5.52 -6.24 16.33
N SER A 436 6.34 -6.93 17.12
CA SER A 436 6.06 -8.31 17.54
C SER A 436 4.98 -8.38 18.63
N GLN A 437 4.84 -7.30 19.39
CA GLN A 437 3.86 -7.11 20.44
C GLN A 437 2.52 -6.61 19.89
N ALA A 438 1.47 -6.78 20.69
CA ALA A 438 0.18 -6.17 20.42
C ALA A 438 0.20 -4.65 20.64
N VAL A 439 -0.47 -3.91 19.77
CA VAL A 439 -0.84 -2.51 19.99
C VAL A 439 -2.25 -2.47 20.59
N THR A 440 -2.44 -1.78 21.70
CA THR A 440 -3.73 -1.71 22.40
C THR A 440 -4.24 -0.27 22.49
N GLY A 441 -5.53 -0.05 22.81
CA GLY A 441 -6.05 1.30 23.05
C GLY A 441 -7.46 1.50 22.52
N ALA A 442 -7.92 2.76 22.52
CA ALA A 442 -9.23 3.12 21.98
C ALA A 442 -9.14 4.07 20.77
N GLY A 443 -8.04 4.82 20.63
CA GLY A 443 -7.88 5.76 19.53
C GLY A 443 -7.44 5.14 18.21
N ALA A 444 -7.35 5.99 17.20
CA ALA A 444 -6.94 5.61 15.85
C ALA A 444 -5.41 5.53 15.72
N LEU A 445 -4.91 4.52 15.00
CA LEU A 445 -3.52 4.42 14.61
C LEU A 445 -3.34 4.87 13.16
N THR A 446 -2.43 5.80 12.92
CA THR A 446 -2.04 6.23 11.58
C THR A 446 -0.66 5.67 11.23
N LYS A 447 -0.56 4.97 10.10
CA LYS A 447 0.68 4.57 9.46
C LYS A 447 1.04 5.59 8.38
N LEU A 448 2.18 6.26 8.54
CA LEU A 448 2.75 7.23 7.61
C LEU A 448 4.12 6.75 7.08
N GLY A 449 4.63 7.40 6.04
CA GLY A 449 5.92 7.09 5.41
C GLY A 449 5.84 5.99 4.36
N SER A 450 6.73 6.02 3.36
CA SER A 450 6.78 5.05 2.25
C SER A 450 7.26 3.64 2.63
N GLY A 451 7.87 3.50 3.80
CA GLY A 451 8.40 2.26 4.35
C GLY A 451 7.34 1.28 4.88
N GLN A 452 7.79 0.15 5.38
CA GLN A 452 6.94 -0.94 5.84
C GLN A 452 6.80 -0.95 7.38
N LEU A 453 5.56 -1.04 7.86
CA LEU A 453 5.27 -1.45 9.24
C LEU A 453 4.67 -2.85 9.22
N THR A 454 5.32 -3.82 9.86
CA THR A 454 4.80 -5.18 10.05
C THR A 454 4.24 -5.31 11.46
N MET A 455 2.98 -5.69 11.61
CA MET A 455 2.35 -5.92 12.92
C MET A 455 2.04 -7.40 13.09
N ASN A 456 2.83 -8.06 13.95
CA ASN A 456 2.74 -9.49 14.24
C ASN A 456 1.94 -9.80 15.51
N GLY A 457 1.72 -8.80 16.37
CA GLY A 457 0.88 -8.95 17.55
C GLY A 457 -0.62 -8.92 17.27
N ALA A 458 -1.40 -9.51 18.17
CA ALA A 458 -2.86 -9.41 18.17
C ALA A 458 -3.29 -8.04 18.73
N SER A 459 -3.35 -7.03 17.86
CA SER A 459 -3.63 -5.65 18.25
C SER A 459 -5.13 -5.36 18.36
N THR A 460 -5.50 -4.55 19.36
CA THR A 460 -6.87 -4.11 19.65
C THR A 460 -6.88 -2.62 19.98
N TYR A 461 -7.07 -1.79 18.96
CA TYR A 461 -7.27 -0.33 19.04
C TYR A 461 -8.44 0.10 18.15
N GLY A 462 -8.70 1.41 18.01
CA GLY A 462 -9.78 1.95 17.19
C GLY A 462 -9.54 1.84 15.68
N ASP A 463 -9.72 2.94 14.95
CA ASP A 463 -9.53 2.99 13.50
C ASP A 463 -8.07 2.79 13.09
N THR A 464 -7.84 2.35 11.84
CA THR A 464 -6.51 2.26 11.23
C THR A 464 -6.44 3.11 9.96
N ASN A 465 -5.50 4.04 9.87
CA ASN A 465 -5.30 4.87 8.68
C ASN A 465 -3.95 4.55 8.04
N VAL A 466 -3.95 3.95 6.85
CA VAL A 466 -2.73 3.67 6.07
C VAL A 466 -2.57 4.76 5.02
N LEU A 467 -1.80 5.80 5.34
CA LEU A 467 -1.63 6.98 4.49
C LEU A 467 -0.45 6.88 3.52
N GLY A 468 0.47 5.95 3.75
CA GLY A 468 1.61 5.72 2.88
C GLY A 468 2.34 4.41 3.17
N GLY A 469 3.10 3.95 2.18
CA GLY A 469 3.91 2.74 2.29
C GLY A 469 3.08 1.48 2.49
N THR A 470 3.62 0.53 3.25
CA THR A 470 2.96 -0.77 3.51
C THR A 470 2.65 -0.93 4.99
N LEU A 471 1.40 -1.29 5.31
CA LEU A 471 1.02 -1.93 6.57
C LEU A 471 0.81 -3.42 6.33
N ALA A 472 1.73 -4.25 6.84
CA ALA A 472 1.62 -5.69 6.79
C ALA A 472 1.07 -6.22 8.13
N VAL A 473 -0.07 -6.90 8.11
CA VAL A 473 -0.66 -7.56 9.27
C VAL A 473 -0.30 -9.03 9.23
N GLY A 474 0.59 -9.45 10.12
CA GLY A 474 1.11 -10.80 10.19
C GLY A 474 2.01 -11.17 9.00
N ASP A 475 3.06 -11.92 9.31
CA ASP A 475 3.84 -12.70 8.35
C ASP A 475 3.36 -14.17 8.31
N ALA A 476 4.06 -15.03 7.55
CA ALA A 476 3.69 -16.43 7.39
C ALA A 476 3.71 -17.23 8.72
N GLN A 477 4.49 -16.78 9.71
CA GLN A 477 4.60 -17.39 11.03
C GLN A 477 3.59 -16.79 12.01
N HIS A 478 3.08 -15.58 11.74
CA HIS A 478 2.17 -14.82 12.59
C HIS A 478 0.81 -14.55 11.93
N ALA A 479 0.23 -15.56 11.25
CA ALA A 479 -1.10 -15.46 10.66
C ALA A 479 -2.24 -15.15 11.67
N GLY A 480 -1.97 -15.30 12.97
CA GLY A 480 -2.87 -14.89 14.05
C GLY A 480 -2.84 -13.41 14.41
N ALA A 481 -2.01 -12.59 13.75
CA ALA A 481 -1.93 -11.16 14.00
C ALA A 481 -3.25 -10.44 13.65
N THR A 482 -3.56 -9.39 14.42
CA THR A 482 -4.77 -8.59 14.21
C THR A 482 -4.46 -7.09 14.24
N ILE A 483 -5.29 -6.29 13.55
CA ILE A 483 -5.31 -4.83 13.64
C ILE A 483 -6.70 -4.29 13.98
N GLY A 484 -6.77 -2.98 14.26
CA GLY A 484 -7.88 -2.26 14.90
C GLY A 484 -9.31 -2.74 14.65
N SER A 485 -10.15 -2.60 15.67
CA SER A 485 -11.57 -2.96 15.65
C SER A 485 -12.45 -1.92 14.95
N GLY A 486 -11.91 -0.71 14.71
CA GLY A 486 -12.54 0.34 13.91
C GLY A 486 -12.39 0.14 12.40
N THR A 487 -12.73 1.16 11.62
CA THR A 487 -12.56 1.13 10.17
C THR A 487 -11.09 1.26 9.79
N THR A 488 -10.64 0.45 8.85
CA THR A 488 -9.32 0.59 8.21
C THR A 488 -9.47 1.34 6.88
N THR A 489 -8.79 2.46 6.74
CA THR A 489 -8.75 3.25 5.49
C THR A 489 -7.38 3.13 4.85
N VAL A 490 -7.33 2.77 3.56
CA VAL A 490 -6.09 2.67 2.78
C VAL A 490 -6.10 3.77 1.72
N ALA A 491 -5.15 4.70 1.81
CA ALA A 491 -5.01 5.80 0.87
C ALA A 491 -4.48 5.34 -0.50
N ASP A 492 -4.64 6.21 -1.51
CA ASP A 492 -4.00 5.99 -2.82
C ASP A 492 -2.48 5.88 -2.67
N GLY A 493 -1.87 4.97 -3.43
CA GLY A 493 -0.44 4.62 -3.32
C GLY A 493 -0.04 3.83 -2.06
N ALA A 494 -0.91 3.67 -1.06
CA ALA A 494 -0.65 2.86 0.13
C ALA A 494 -1.03 1.38 -0.09
N THR A 495 -0.42 0.50 0.70
CA THR A 495 -0.69 -0.95 0.66
C THR A 495 -1.05 -1.49 2.04
N LEU A 496 -2.15 -2.24 2.11
CA LEU A 496 -2.52 -3.10 3.24
C LEU A 496 -2.30 -4.54 2.82
N GLY A 497 -1.72 -5.39 3.66
CA GLY A 497 -1.49 -6.77 3.27
C GLY A 497 -1.04 -7.68 4.39
N GLY A 498 -0.57 -8.87 4.04
CA GLY A 498 -0.03 -9.86 4.98
C GLY A 498 -0.87 -11.14 5.09
N PHE A 499 -0.75 -11.81 6.24
CA PHE A 499 -1.35 -13.12 6.53
C PHE A 499 -2.40 -13.07 7.65
N GLY A 500 -2.55 -11.92 8.30
CA GLY A 500 -3.37 -11.75 9.49
C GLY A 500 -4.79 -11.27 9.22
N THR A 501 -5.35 -10.56 10.20
CA THR A 501 -6.77 -10.17 10.23
C THR A 501 -6.95 -8.68 10.49
N VAL A 502 -7.84 -8.05 9.74
CA VAL A 502 -8.45 -6.75 10.07
C VAL A 502 -9.75 -7.00 10.81
N LEU A 503 -9.88 -6.51 12.05
CA LEU A 503 -11.05 -6.77 12.89
C LEU A 503 -12.29 -5.95 12.46
N GLY A 504 -12.11 -4.79 11.84
CA GLY A 504 -13.20 -3.96 11.34
C GLY A 504 -13.42 -4.03 9.82
N SER A 505 -14.13 -3.01 9.29
CA SER A 505 -14.36 -2.84 7.85
C SER A 505 -13.17 -2.17 7.17
N VAL A 506 -13.00 -2.37 5.86
CA VAL A 506 -11.93 -1.77 5.06
C VAL A 506 -12.50 -0.89 3.95
N ASN A 507 -12.00 0.34 3.86
CA ASN A 507 -12.16 1.23 2.72
C ASN A 507 -10.82 1.33 1.98
N ASN A 508 -10.71 0.65 0.84
CA ASN A 508 -9.48 0.59 0.06
C ASN A 508 -9.51 1.55 -1.12
N SER A 509 -8.65 2.56 -1.12
CA SER A 509 -8.33 3.39 -2.30
C SER A 509 -6.91 3.13 -2.83
N GLY A 510 -6.16 2.21 -2.20
CA GLY A 510 -4.82 1.79 -2.62
C GLY A 510 -4.79 0.32 -3.05
N THR A 511 -3.85 -0.45 -2.51
CA THR A 511 -3.71 -1.88 -2.80
C THR A 511 -3.94 -2.73 -1.56
N ILE A 512 -4.76 -3.78 -1.68
CA ILE A 512 -4.75 -4.92 -0.76
C ILE A 512 -3.90 -6.03 -1.37
N ALA A 513 -2.83 -6.45 -0.71
CA ALA A 513 -1.92 -7.49 -1.19
C ALA A 513 -1.83 -8.66 -0.20
N VAL A 514 -2.30 -9.84 -0.61
CA VAL A 514 -2.42 -10.99 0.29
C VAL A 514 -1.16 -11.84 0.30
N ALA A 515 -0.65 -12.18 1.49
CA ALA A 515 0.45 -13.11 1.68
C ALA A 515 1.65 -12.81 0.75
N ASN A 516 2.07 -13.77 -0.06
CA ASN A 516 3.19 -13.62 -0.99
C ASN A 516 2.89 -12.79 -2.24
N ALA A 517 1.67 -12.25 -2.39
CA ALA A 517 1.39 -11.17 -3.33
C ALA A 517 1.87 -9.81 -2.81
N LEU A 518 2.15 -9.68 -1.51
CA LEU A 518 2.83 -8.53 -0.94
C LEU A 518 4.33 -8.62 -1.27
N PRO A 519 4.96 -7.59 -1.89
CA PRO A 519 6.36 -7.66 -2.29
C PRO A 519 7.33 -8.01 -1.16
N ALA A 520 7.07 -7.53 0.05
CA ALA A 520 7.90 -7.83 1.22
C ALA A 520 7.88 -9.32 1.63
N PHE A 521 6.85 -10.07 1.23
CA PHE A 521 6.68 -11.48 1.53
C PHE A 521 6.71 -12.35 0.25
N SER A 522 7.29 -11.86 -0.85
CA SER A 522 7.27 -12.57 -2.14
C SER A 522 7.96 -13.93 -2.12
N ALA A 523 8.84 -14.18 -1.15
CA ALA A 523 9.51 -15.46 -0.94
C ALA A 523 8.73 -16.43 -0.01
N SER A 524 7.64 -15.98 0.59
CA SER A 524 6.80 -16.80 1.47
C SER A 524 5.88 -17.75 0.69
N THR A 525 5.30 -18.72 1.39
CA THR A 525 4.23 -19.56 0.85
C THR A 525 2.96 -18.74 0.61
N THR A 526 2.02 -19.31 -0.12
CA THR A 526 0.66 -18.75 -0.21
C THR A 526 0.00 -18.70 1.16
N GLY A 527 -0.99 -17.83 1.31
CA GLY A 527 -1.67 -17.61 2.59
C GLY A 527 -3.06 -17.04 2.45
N SER A 528 -3.66 -16.76 3.59
CA SER A 528 -4.97 -16.10 3.69
C SER A 528 -4.83 -14.77 4.39
N PHE A 529 -5.68 -13.81 4.02
CA PHE A 529 -5.88 -12.56 4.75
C PHE A 529 -7.37 -12.40 5.06
N LEU A 530 -7.71 -11.98 6.27
CA LEU A 530 -9.10 -11.86 6.70
C LEU A 530 -9.48 -10.41 6.96
N ILE A 531 -10.61 -9.99 6.42
CA ILE A 531 -11.32 -8.75 6.78
C ILE A 531 -12.62 -9.18 7.44
N HIS A 532 -12.76 -8.90 8.74
CA HIS A 532 -13.93 -9.33 9.51
C HIS A 532 -15.17 -8.47 9.22
N GLY A 533 -14.99 -7.21 8.80
CA GLY A 533 -16.06 -6.30 8.41
C GLY A 533 -16.40 -6.34 6.91
N ASN A 534 -16.98 -5.23 6.43
CA ASN A 534 -17.24 -5.01 5.01
C ASN A 534 -15.96 -4.57 4.28
N LEU A 535 -15.90 -4.80 2.96
CA LEU A 535 -14.85 -4.28 2.09
C LEU A 535 -15.45 -3.39 1.00
N THR A 536 -15.15 -2.09 1.05
CA THR A 536 -15.33 -1.17 -0.08
C THR A 536 -14.00 -1.05 -0.82
N ASN A 537 -13.95 -1.50 -2.07
CA ASN A 537 -12.75 -1.44 -2.90
C ASN A 537 -12.92 -0.42 -4.02
N ASN A 538 -12.17 0.68 -3.98
CA ASN A 538 -12.10 1.72 -5.00
C ASN A 538 -10.87 1.59 -5.91
N ALA A 539 -10.04 0.57 -5.68
CA ALA A 539 -8.77 0.38 -6.38
C ALA A 539 -8.44 -1.11 -6.52
N THR A 540 -7.28 -1.58 -6.06
CA THR A 540 -6.75 -2.91 -6.40
C THR A 540 -6.78 -3.89 -5.23
N ILE A 541 -7.29 -5.09 -5.49
CA ILE A 541 -7.01 -6.30 -4.71
C ILE A 541 -6.04 -7.15 -5.54
N ASN A 542 -4.82 -7.33 -5.04
CA ASN A 542 -3.80 -8.18 -5.64
C ASN A 542 -3.64 -9.47 -4.83
N LEU A 543 -4.13 -10.58 -5.37
CA LEU A 543 -3.87 -11.92 -4.84
C LEU A 543 -2.74 -12.62 -5.60
N ALA A 544 -2.41 -12.11 -6.79
CA ALA A 544 -1.42 -12.69 -7.68
C ALA A 544 0.02 -12.41 -7.23
N ALA A 545 0.67 -13.43 -6.68
CA ALA A 545 2.11 -13.42 -6.45
C ALA A 545 2.89 -13.20 -7.75
N ALA A 546 3.97 -12.40 -7.69
CA ALA A 546 4.82 -12.14 -8.85
C ALA A 546 5.52 -13.41 -9.38
N SER A 547 5.71 -14.42 -8.53
CA SER A 547 6.25 -15.73 -8.88
C SER A 547 5.31 -16.58 -9.75
N GLY A 548 4.03 -16.20 -9.88
CA GLY A 548 2.99 -17.02 -10.50
C GLY A 548 2.45 -18.13 -9.60
N THR A 549 2.92 -18.24 -8.35
CA THR A 549 2.37 -19.19 -7.37
C THR A 549 0.88 -18.87 -7.12
N THR A 550 0.06 -19.92 -7.08
CA THR A 550 -1.40 -19.84 -6.88
C THR A 550 -1.80 -20.37 -5.52
N GLY A 551 -2.86 -19.81 -4.93
CA GLY A 551 -3.51 -20.32 -3.72
C GLY A 551 -3.76 -19.27 -2.64
N ASN A 552 -3.51 -17.98 -2.92
CA ASN A 552 -3.81 -16.91 -1.99
C ASN A 552 -5.32 -16.69 -1.86
N VAL A 553 -5.77 -16.41 -0.63
CA VAL A 553 -7.19 -16.19 -0.35
C VAL A 553 -7.41 -14.89 0.42
N LEU A 554 -8.22 -13.99 -0.13
CA LEU A 554 -8.80 -12.88 0.65
C LEU A 554 -10.17 -13.30 1.14
N ASN A 555 -10.37 -13.33 2.46
CA ASN A 555 -11.65 -13.57 3.08
C ASN A 555 -12.24 -12.24 3.57
N VAL A 556 -13.46 -11.92 3.15
CA VAL A 556 -14.25 -10.78 3.63
C VAL A 556 -15.49 -11.36 4.30
N SER A 557 -15.61 -11.25 5.62
CA SER A 557 -16.77 -11.82 6.33
C SER A 557 -18.05 -11.02 6.07
N GLY A 558 -17.94 -9.71 5.83
CA GLY A 558 -19.08 -8.83 5.51
C GLY A 558 -19.40 -8.73 4.01
N ASN A 559 -20.03 -7.60 3.64
CA ASN A 559 -20.36 -7.27 2.26
C ASN A 559 -19.14 -6.76 1.49
N TYR A 560 -19.17 -6.95 0.16
CA TYR A 560 -18.20 -6.43 -0.79
C TYR A 560 -18.86 -5.41 -1.73
N VAL A 561 -18.21 -4.26 -1.90
CA VAL A 561 -18.58 -3.25 -2.90
C VAL A 561 -17.35 -2.89 -3.71
N GLY A 562 -17.39 -3.12 -5.03
CA GLY A 562 -16.37 -2.64 -5.96
C GLY A 562 -16.78 -1.32 -6.62
N ASN A 563 -15.89 -0.35 -6.73
CA ASN A 563 -16.12 0.91 -7.44
C ASN A 563 -15.02 1.10 -8.49
N ASN A 564 -15.26 0.65 -9.73
CA ASN A 564 -14.23 0.53 -10.79
C ASN A 564 -12.97 -0.22 -10.29
N ALA A 565 -13.22 -1.25 -9.49
CA ALA A 565 -12.21 -2.00 -8.77
C ALA A 565 -11.45 -2.98 -9.69
N LYS A 566 -10.27 -3.41 -9.26
CA LYS A 566 -9.53 -4.52 -9.87
C LYS A 566 -9.35 -5.67 -8.88
N LEU A 567 -9.53 -6.89 -9.35
CA LEU A 567 -9.14 -8.13 -8.67
C LEU A 567 -8.11 -8.86 -9.54
N ILE A 568 -6.88 -9.01 -9.06
CA ILE A 568 -5.79 -9.68 -9.79
C ILE A 568 -5.53 -11.04 -9.15
N VAL A 569 -5.62 -12.11 -9.95
CA VAL A 569 -5.46 -13.51 -9.50
C VAL A 569 -4.49 -14.28 -10.40
N ASN A 570 -3.64 -15.11 -9.82
CA ASN A 570 -2.98 -16.19 -10.54
C ASN A 570 -3.91 -17.40 -10.58
N THR A 571 -3.99 -18.05 -11.74
CA THR A 571 -4.72 -19.32 -11.89
C THR A 571 -3.94 -20.29 -12.75
N VAL A 572 -3.97 -21.57 -12.41
CA VAL A 572 -3.66 -22.64 -13.36
C VAL A 572 -4.90 -22.87 -14.23
N MET A 573 -4.74 -22.81 -15.55
CA MET A 573 -5.81 -23.07 -16.51
C MET A 573 -6.00 -24.58 -16.67
N ASN A 574 -6.84 -25.14 -15.81
CA ASN A 574 -7.12 -26.58 -15.68
C ASN A 574 -8.62 -26.88 -15.90
N GLU A 575 -9.03 -28.12 -15.61
CA GLU A 575 -10.41 -28.57 -15.80
C GLU A 575 -11.41 -27.96 -14.80
N GLY A 576 -10.97 -27.30 -13.74
CA GLY A 576 -11.85 -26.79 -12.67
C GLY A 576 -12.34 -27.87 -11.71
N GLY A 577 -13.28 -27.50 -10.84
CA GLY A 577 -13.81 -28.38 -9.78
C GLY A 577 -13.01 -28.34 -8.46
N ALA A 578 -13.52 -28.97 -7.40
CA ALA A 578 -13.02 -28.78 -6.03
C ALA A 578 -11.52 -29.09 -5.85
N ALA A 579 -11.02 -30.16 -6.48
CA ALA A 579 -9.61 -30.54 -6.42
C ALA A 579 -8.70 -29.60 -7.22
N SER A 580 -9.20 -29.02 -8.31
CA SER A 580 -8.44 -28.13 -9.21
C SER A 580 -8.49 -26.67 -8.78
N ASN A 581 -9.56 -26.28 -8.07
CA ASN A 581 -9.80 -24.93 -7.53
C ASN A 581 -8.83 -24.55 -6.40
N GLN A 582 -7.97 -25.45 -5.94
CA GLN A 582 -6.87 -25.10 -5.03
C GLN A 582 -5.69 -24.44 -5.75
N PHE A 583 -5.63 -24.53 -7.09
CA PHE A 583 -4.58 -23.93 -7.92
C PHE A 583 -5.02 -22.59 -8.54
N THR A 584 -5.85 -21.84 -7.81
CA THR A 584 -6.25 -20.48 -8.15
C THR A 584 -6.25 -19.63 -6.89
N ASP A 585 -5.85 -18.37 -7.03
CA ASP A 585 -6.14 -17.38 -6.00
C ASP A 585 -7.65 -17.10 -5.97
N LYS A 586 -8.16 -16.68 -4.80
CA LYS A 586 -9.60 -16.57 -4.58
C LYS A 586 -10.00 -15.41 -3.67
N LEU A 587 -11.04 -14.68 -4.08
CA LEU A 587 -11.78 -13.79 -3.20
C LEU A 587 -13.00 -14.53 -2.61
N VAL A 588 -13.14 -14.54 -1.29
CA VAL A 588 -14.28 -15.14 -0.58
C VAL A 588 -15.03 -14.06 0.17
N ILE A 589 -16.33 -13.92 -0.13
CA ILE A 589 -17.21 -12.91 0.45
C ILE A 589 -18.31 -13.62 1.26
N GLY A 590 -18.41 -13.29 2.53
CA GLY A 590 -19.38 -13.83 3.48
C GLY A 590 -20.77 -13.22 3.34
N GLY A 591 -20.85 -11.93 2.99
CA GLY A 591 -22.08 -11.20 2.74
C GLY A 591 -22.45 -11.10 1.25
N ASN A 592 -23.09 -9.99 0.89
CA ASN A 592 -23.49 -9.67 -0.48
C ASN A 592 -22.34 -9.00 -1.25
N ALA A 593 -22.33 -9.17 -2.57
CA ALA A 593 -21.39 -8.53 -3.49
C ALA A 593 -22.14 -7.60 -4.46
N SER A 594 -21.62 -6.39 -4.65
CA SER A 594 -22.21 -5.38 -5.54
C SER A 594 -21.15 -4.45 -6.13
N GLY A 595 -21.57 -3.59 -7.07
CA GLY A 595 -20.71 -2.60 -7.71
C GLY A 595 -20.06 -3.10 -9.00
N ASP A 596 -18.85 -2.65 -9.27
CA ASP A 596 -18.10 -2.94 -10.51
C ASP A 596 -16.64 -3.31 -10.20
N THR A 597 -16.24 -4.51 -10.62
CA THR A 597 -14.88 -5.04 -10.44
C THR A 597 -14.39 -5.79 -11.67
N THR A 598 -13.30 -5.31 -12.26
CA THR A 598 -12.59 -6.03 -13.32
C THR A 598 -11.69 -7.12 -12.72
N VAL A 599 -11.94 -8.37 -13.09
CA VAL A 599 -11.10 -9.52 -12.78
C VAL A 599 -10.01 -9.66 -13.84
N ILE A 600 -8.76 -9.57 -13.39
CA ILE A 600 -7.55 -9.75 -14.18
C ILE A 600 -6.93 -11.08 -13.79
N VAL A 601 -6.93 -12.02 -14.72
CA VAL A 601 -6.41 -13.36 -14.50
C VAL A 601 -5.03 -13.46 -15.14
N LYS A 602 -4.04 -13.90 -14.35
CA LYS A 602 -2.71 -14.27 -14.83
C LYS A 602 -2.68 -15.80 -14.99
N PRO A 603 -2.80 -16.31 -16.23
CA PRO A 603 -2.85 -17.75 -16.47
C PRO A 603 -1.48 -18.40 -16.33
N THR A 604 -1.50 -19.66 -15.90
CA THR A 604 -0.38 -20.61 -16.00
C THR A 604 -0.92 -21.97 -16.44
N GLY A 605 -0.02 -22.89 -16.79
CA GLY A 605 -0.40 -24.23 -17.27
C GLY A 605 -0.77 -24.26 -18.75
N LEU A 606 -1.06 -25.47 -19.23
CA LEU A 606 -1.28 -25.76 -20.65
C LEU A 606 -2.71 -25.42 -21.12
N GLY A 607 -3.66 -25.17 -20.22
CA GLY A 607 -5.06 -25.07 -20.60
C GLY A 607 -5.73 -26.44 -20.75
N ALA A 608 -6.97 -26.53 -20.33
CA ALA A 608 -7.83 -27.71 -20.41
C ALA A 608 -9.31 -27.32 -20.57
N LEU A 609 -10.12 -28.24 -21.09
CA LEU A 609 -11.57 -28.07 -21.07
C LEU A 609 -12.07 -28.04 -19.62
N THR A 610 -12.79 -26.98 -19.26
CA THR A 610 -13.43 -26.92 -17.95
C THR A 610 -14.59 -27.90 -17.87
N VAL A 611 -14.71 -28.61 -16.76
CA VAL A 611 -15.80 -29.52 -16.43
C VAL A 611 -16.66 -28.95 -15.29
N GLY A 612 -17.94 -29.33 -15.25
CA GLY A 612 -18.88 -28.88 -14.22
C GLY A 612 -18.97 -27.35 -14.14
N ASP A 613 -18.77 -26.80 -12.94
CA ASP A 613 -18.87 -25.36 -12.71
C ASP A 613 -17.63 -24.57 -13.18
N GLY A 614 -16.50 -25.20 -13.52
CA GLY A 614 -15.25 -24.53 -13.91
C GLY A 614 -14.34 -24.12 -12.75
N ILE A 615 -13.46 -23.13 -13.00
CA ILE A 615 -12.42 -22.70 -12.05
C ILE A 615 -12.93 -21.54 -11.19
N LYS A 616 -13.07 -21.73 -9.88
CA LYS A 616 -13.68 -20.73 -8.99
C LYS A 616 -12.69 -19.62 -8.59
N VAL A 617 -12.94 -18.39 -9.05
CA VAL A 617 -12.11 -17.21 -8.70
C VAL A 617 -12.76 -16.32 -7.64
N VAL A 618 -14.09 -16.31 -7.55
CA VAL A 618 -14.82 -15.60 -6.50
C VAL A 618 -15.89 -16.49 -5.90
N GLN A 619 -15.95 -16.54 -4.57
CA GLN A 619 -17.02 -17.16 -3.80
C GLN A 619 -17.84 -16.08 -3.10
N VAL A 620 -19.17 -16.14 -3.22
CA VAL A 620 -20.10 -15.23 -2.54
C VAL A 620 -21.14 -16.05 -1.79
N ASN A 621 -21.12 -15.96 -0.46
CA ASN A 621 -22.05 -16.70 0.40
C ASN A 621 -23.42 -16.02 0.50
N GLY A 622 -23.52 -14.71 0.25
CA GLY A 622 -24.78 -13.98 0.09
C GLY A 622 -25.24 -13.88 -1.37
N THR A 623 -25.79 -12.72 -1.75
CA THR A 623 -26.20 -12.45 -3.14
C THR A 623 -25.16 -11.62 -3.88
N ALA A 624 -24.97 -11.89 -5.17
CA ALA A 624 -24.13 -11.07 -6.04
C ALA A 624 -24.99 -10.39 -7.12
N ALA A 625 -24.90 -9.07 -7.22
CA ALA A 625 -25.55 -8.34 -8.31
C ALA A 625 -24.93 -8.71 -9.67
N SER A 626 -25.75 -8.73 -10.73
CA SER A 626 -25.26 -8.99 -12.08
C SER A 626 -24.21 -7.94 -12.48
N GLY A 627 -23.12 -8.37 -13.09
CA GLY A 627 -22.03 -7.49 -13.53
C GLY A 627 -21.04 -7.09 -12.42
N THR A 628 -21.24 -7.51 -11.16
CA THR A 628 -20.33 -7.18 -10.05
C THR A 628 -18.88 -7.53 -10.36
N PHE A 629 -18.66 -8.69 -10.97
CA PHE A 629 -17.36 -9.11 -11.47
C PHE A 629 -17.47 -9.38 -12.96
N HIS A 630 -16.55 -8.80 -13.73
CA HIS A 630 -16.44 -8.96 -15.17
C HIS A 630 -14.97 -9.05 -15.57
N MET A 631 -14.65 -9.60 -16.74
CA MET A 631 -13.27 -9.62 -17.25
C MET A 631 -13.03 -8.45 -18.21
N ALA A 632 -11.80 -7.94 -18.24
CA ALA A 632 -11.39 -6.97 -19.25
C ALA A 632 -11.28 -7.62 -20.65
N ALA A 633 -10.75 -8.84 -20.70
CA ALA A 633 -10.61 -9.63 -21.91
C ALA A 633 -10.63 -11.14 -21.53
N PRO A 634 -11.07 -12.02 -22.45
CA PRO A 634 -10.97 -13.46 -22.25
C PRO A 634 -9.51 -13.90 -22.10
N VAL A 635 -9.27 -14.97 -21.33
CA VAL A 635 -7.91 -15.48 -21.12
C VAL A 635 -7.64 -16.64 -22.07
N GLN A 636 -6.48 -16.64 -22.71
CA GLN A 636 -6.09 -17.66 -23.68
C GLN A 636 -5.10 -18.65 -23.04
N ALA A 637 -5.35 -19.95 -23.12
CA ALA A 637 -4.39 -20.99 -22.74
C ALA A 637 -4.61 -22.29 -23.53
N GLY A 638 -3.54 -22.91 -24.02
CA GLY A 638 -3.63 -24.12 -24.85
C GLY A 638 -4.42 -23.87 -26.12
N ALA A 639 -5.45 -24.67 -26.35
CA ALA A 639 -6.41 -24.48 -27.44
C ALA A 639 -7.65 -23.65 -27.05
N TYR A 640 -7.77 -23.25 -25.78
CA TYR A 640 -9.02 -22.76 -25.19
C TYR A 640 -8.97 -21.29 -24.79
N GLU A 641 -10.14 -20.66 -24.92
CA GLU A 641 -10.43 -19.33 -24.39
C GLU A 641 -11.29 -19.48 -23.13
N TYR A 642 -10.95 -18.74 -22.07
CA TYR A 642 -11.64 -18.77 -20.79
C TYR A 642 -12.40 -17.47 -20.54
N LEU A 643 -13.67 -17.63 -20.18
CA LEU A 643 -14.63 -16.57 -19.92
C LEU A 643 -15.13 -16.66 -18.48
N LEU A 644 -15.47 -15.52 -17.87
CA LEU A 644 -16.00 -15.46 -16.51
C LEU A 644 -17.53 -15.52 -16.52
N TYR A 645 -18.09 -16.48 -15.79
CA TYR A 645 -19.53 -16.62 -15.61
C TYR A 645 -19.91 -16.57 -14.14
N GLN A 646 -21.04 -15.91 -13.88
CA GLN A 646 -21.75 -16.00 -12.62
C GLN A 646 -22.63 -17.25 -12.59
N GLY A 647 -22.61 -17.96 -11.47
CA GLY A 647 -23.49 -19.07 -11.15
C GLY A 647 -22.84 -20.43 -11.36
N GLY A 648 -22.99 -21.30 -10.36
CA GLY A 648 -22.62 -22.73 -10.38
C GLY A 648 -23.65 -23.58 -9.65
N SER A 649 -23.45 -24.88 -9.66
CA SER A 649 -24.34 -25.90 -9.09
C SER A 649 -24.58 -25.65 -7.59
N GLY A 650 -25.78 -25.17 -7.23
CA GLY A 650 -26.14 -24.79 -5.86
C GLY A 650 -25.47 -23.51 -5.33
N ARG A 651 -24.77 -22.75 -6.19
CA ARG A 651 -23.99 -21.54 -5.86
C ARG A 651 -24.25 -20.44 -6.91
N PRO A 652 -25.44 -19.82 -6.95
CA PRO A 652 -25.81 -18.86 -8.01
C PRO A 652 -25.01 -17.55 -7.97
N SER A 653 -24.39 -17.22 -6.85
CA SER A 653 -23.62 -15.98 -6.65
C SER A 653 -22.10 -16.14 -6.84
N ASP A 654 -21.60 -17.36 -7.03
CA ASP A 654 -20.16 -17.61 -7.24
C ASP A 654 -19.74 -17.31 -8.69
N PHE A 655 -18.48 -16.98 -8.93
CA PHE A 655 -17.94 -16.67 -10.26
C PHE A 655 -16.82 -17.63 -10.66
N TYR A 656 -16.93 -18.15 -11.88
CA TYR A 656 -16.06 -19.20 -12.40
C TYR A 656 -15.51 -18.86 -13.78
N LEU A 657 -14.24 -19.22 -14.03
CA LEU A 657 -13.68 -19.26 -15.38
C LEU A 657 -14.10 -20.56 -16.06
N ARG A 658 -14.58 -20.46 -17.30
CA ARG A 658 -15.01 -21.59 -18.13
C ARG A 658 -14.49 -21.48 -19.55
N SER A 659 -14.17 -22.62 -20.14
CA SER A 659 -13.80 -22.74 -21.54
C SER A 659 -15.02 -23.02 -22.45
N SER A 660 -16.18 -22.45 -22.11
CA SER A 660 -17.45 -22.59 -22.84
C SER A 660 -18.01 -21.23 -23.23
N LEU A 661 -18.66 -21.16 -24.39
CA LEU A 661 -19.20 -19.92 -24.97
C LEU A 661 -20.51 -19.47 -24.33
N GLU A 662 -21.17 -20.37 -23.61
CA GLU A 662 -22.35 -20.06 -22.82
C GLU A 662 -22.22 -20.64 -21.41
N ASN A 663 -23.07 -20.13 -20.52
CA ASN A 663 -23.21 -20.68 -19.18
C ASN A 663 -23.89 -22.06 -19.28
N PRO A 664 -23.23 -23.17 -18.91
CA PRO A 664 -23.87 -24.47 -18.95
C PRO A 664 -25.15 -24.49 -18.10
N PRO A 665 -26.22 -25.13 -18.58
CA PRO A 665 -27.46 -25.23 -17.82
C PRO A 665 -27.20 -25.92 -16.47
N VAL A 666 -27.53 -25.22 -15.39
CA VAL A 666 -27.36 -25.72 -14.03
C VAL A 666 -28.34 -26.89 -13.83
N THR A 667 -27.83 -28.12 -13.69
CA THR A 667 -28.67 -29.24 -13.30
C THR A 667 -29.06 -29.09 -11.83
N PRO A 668 -30.36 -29.11 -11.48
CA PRO A 668 -30.76 -29.12 -10.07
C PRO A 668 -30.21 -30.38 -9.40
N PRO A 669 -29.80 -30.32 -8.12
CA PRO A 669 -29.30 -31.49 -7.43
C PRO A 669 -30.37 -32.58 -7.41
N VAL A 670 -30.05 -33.75 -7.96
CA VAL A 670 -30.89 -34.95 -7.85
C VAL A 670 -30.86 -35.37 -6.39
N THR A 671 -31.94 -35.15 -5.65
CA THR A 671 -32.12 -35.78 -4.33
C THR A 671 -32.12 -37.30 -4.51
N PRO A 672 -31.16 -38.06 -3.94
CA PRO A 672 -31.25 -39.51 -3.95
C PRO A 672 -32.51 -39.92 -3.16
N PRO A 673 -33.27 -40.95 -3.59
CA PRO A 673 -34.42 -41.41 -2.83
C PRO A 673 -33.95 -41.92 -1.47
N VAL A 674 -34.46 -41.31 -0.40
CA VAL A 674 -34.25 -41.78 0.97
C VAL A 674 -35.09 -43.04 1.15
N THR A 675 -34.45 -44.21 1.24
CA THR A 675 -35.08 -45.40 1.83
C THR A 675 -35.02 -45.29 3.36
N PRO A 676 -36.15 -45.32 4.08
CA PRO A 676 -36.12 -45.43 5.54
C PRO A 676 -35.81 -46.87 5.98
N PRO A 677 -35.03 -47.08 7.06
CA PRO A 677 -34.83 -48.42 7.65
C PRO A 677 -35.96 -48.77 8.63
N VAL A 678 -36.20 -50.08 8.89
CA VAL A 678 -36.43 -50.75 10.20
C VAL A 678 -37.16 -52.13 10.08
N THR A 679 -36.40 -53.21 10.43
CA THR A 679 -36.63 -54.56 11.04
C THR A 679 -37.76 -55.59 10.71
N PRO A 680 -37.49 -56.94 10.84
CA PRO A 680 -38.44 -58.10 10.70
C PRO A 680 -39.20 -58.41 12.03
N PRO A 681 -40.19 -59.35 12.19
CA PRO A 681 -40.40 -60.68 11.56
C PRO A 681 -41.89 -61.22 11.40
N VAL A 682 -42.00 -62.53 11.04
CA VAL A 682 -43.09 -63.55 11.30
C VAL A 682 -44.11 -63.90 10.18
N THR A 683 -43.98 -65.11 9.63
CA THR A 683 -45.03 -66.01 9.03
C THR A 683 -45.50 -67.02 10.11
N PRO A 684 -46.62 -67.82 10.02
CA PRO A 684 -47.24 -68.47 8.82
C PRO A 684 -48.80 -68.71 8.99
N PRO A 685 -49.52 -69.75 8.44
CA PRO A 685 -49.32 -70.68 7.29
C PRO A 685 -50.57 -70.89 6.33
N VAL A 686 -50.41 -71.88 5.39
CA VAL A 686 -51.42 -72.79 4.76
C VAL A 686 -52.04 -72.37 3.40
N THR A 687 -52.11 -73.12 2.28
CA THR A 687 -51.48 -74.33 1.65
C THR A 687 -51.88 -74.37 0.13
N PRO A 688 -51.23 -75.19 -0.73
CA PRO A 688 -51.29 -75.18 -2.21
C PRO A 688 -52.38 -76.16 -2.77
N PRO A 689 -52.61 -76.43 -4.10
CA PRO A 689 -51.68 -76.95 -5.14
C PRO A 689 -51.92 -76.27 -6.54
N VAL A 690 -51.20 -76.49 -7.65
CA VAL A 690 -50.86 -77.74 -8.35
C VAL A 690 -49.69 -77.49 -9.34
N THR A 691 -48.73 -78.40 -9.30
CA THR A 691 -47.78 -78.82 -10.37
C THR A 691 -48.00 -80.35 -10.55
N PRO A 692 -47.49 -81.10 -11.55
CA PRO A 692 -46.49 -80.88 -12.63
C PRO A 692 -46.98 -81.60 -13.96
N PRO A 693 -46.20 -82.22 -14.89
CA PRO A 693 -44.73 -82.32 -15.08
C PRO A 693 -44.16 -82.27 -16.53
N ALA A 694 -42.85 -81.95 -16.57
CA ALA A 694 -41.72 -82.56 -17.31
C ALA A 694 -41.71 -82.52 -18.87
N VAL A 695 -40.58 -82.48 -19.59
CA VAL A 695 -39.30 -83.21 -19.43
C VAL A 695 -38.12 -82.47 -20.11
N THR A 696 -36.98 -82.50 -19.42
CA THR A 696 -35.52 -82.36 -19.71
C THR A 696 -34.96 -82.88 -21.07
N PRO A 697 -33.63 -82.82 -21.40
CA PRO A 697 -32.47 -81.95 -21.06
C PRO A 697 -31.59 -81.64 -22.35
N PRO A 698 -30.24 -81.52 -22.35
CA PRO A 698 -29.28 -80.68 -21.61
C PRO A 698 -28.36 -79.80 -22.54
N VAL A 699 -27.35 -79.14 -21.95
CA VAL A 699 -25.97 -78.90 -22.46
C VAL A 699 -25.55 -77.45 -22.85
N THR A 700 -24.56 -76.99 -22.08
CA THR A 700 -23.42 -76.05 -22.25
C THR A 700 -23.30 -75.07 -23.43
N THR A 701 -22.86 -73.85 -23.07
CA THR A 701 -21.97 -72.81 -23.70
C THR A 701 -21.36 -73.06 -25.11
N PRO A 702 -20.88 -72.07 -25.90
CA PRO A 702 -20.39 -70.71 -25.56
C PRO A 702 -20.73 -69.63 -26.66
N PRO A 703 -19.93 -68.57 -26.98
CA PRO A 703 -20.42 -67.20 -27.26
C PRO A 703 -20.27 -66.77 -28.75
N VAL A 704 -20.43 -65.46 -29.04
CA VAL A 704 -19.72 -64.64 -30.08
C VAL A 704 -20.63 -63.83 -31.03
N THR A 705 -20.58 -62.51 -30.81
CA THR A 705 -20.51 -61.34 -31.73
C THR A 705 -21.57 -60.97 -32.78
N THR A 706 -21.83 -59.65 -32.78
CA THR A 706 -21.90 -58.69 -33.89
C THR A 706 -23.01 -58.81 -34.94
N THR A 707 -23.87 -57.79 -35.00
CA THR A 707 -23.85 -56.70 -36.01
C THR A 707 -25.24 -56.06 -36.08
N SER A 708 -25.29 -54.74 -36.20
CA SER A 708 -26.51 -53.95 -36.39
C SER A 708 -26.43 -53.15 -37.68
N THR A 709 -27.49 -53.23 -38.48
CA THR A 709 -27.94 -52.22 -39.46
C THR A 709 -29.49 -52.30 -39.54
N PRO A 710 -30.16 -51.21 -39.94
CA PRO A 710 -31.29 -50.64 -39.19
C PRO A 710 -32.68 -50.93 -39.82
N PRO A 711 -33.79 -50.69 -39.10
CA PRO A 711 -35.13 -50.86 -39.65
C PRO A 711 -35.80 -49.51 -40.02
N ASN A 712 -36.67 -49.59 -41.04
CA ASN A 712 -37.58 -48.53 -41.46
C ASN A 712 -39.00 -48.79 -40.90
N ASP A 713 -39.54 -47.76 -40.26
CA ASP A 713 -40.93 -47.27 -40.18
C ASP A 713 -42.13 -48.07 -39.62
N THR A 714 -42.53 -47.60 -38.42
CA THR A 714 -43.89 -47.12 -38.01
C THR A 714 -44.99 -48.15 -37.62
N PRO A 715 -46.05 -47.76 -36.88
CA PRO A 715 -46.06 -47.52 -35.43
C PRO A 715 -47.27 -48.16 -34.69
N VAL A 716 -47.15 -48.46 -33.38
CA VAL A 716 -48.33 -48.75 -32.53
C VAL A 716 -48.23 -47.97 -31.22
N LEU A 717 -49.26 -47.16 -30.97
CA LEU A 717 -49.50 -46.33 -29.79
C LEU A 717 -49.91 -47.17 -28.56
N GLY A 718 -49.34 -46.86 -27.40
CA GLY A 718 -49.93 -47.19 -26.10
C GLY A 718 -48.93 -47.49 -24.98
N GLY A 719 -48.56 -46.48 -24.19
CA GLY A 719 -47.83 -46.66 -22.93
C GLY A 719 -47.22 -45.36 -22.40
N THR A 720 -47.86 -44.73 -21.41
CA THR A 720 -47.38 -43.52 -20.73
C THR A 720 -46.25 -43.86 -19.75
N GLY A 721 -45.03 -43.99 -20.27
CA GLY A 721 -43.79 -43.84 -19.50
C GLY A 721 -43.17 -42.49 -19.83
N THR A 722 -42.87 -41.68 -18.81
CA THR A 722 -42.06 -40.46 -18.99
C THR A 722 -40.74 -40.83 -19.67
N PRO A 723 -40.33 -40.14 -20.75
CA PRO A 723 -39.06 -40.44 -21.42
C PRO A 723 -37.89 -40.21 -20.45
N PRO A 724 -36.77 -40.95 -20.59
CA PRO A 724 -35.53 -40.55 -19.93
C PRO A 724 -35.17 -39.16 -20.45
N THR A 725 -34.91 -38.22 -19.54
CA THR A 725 -34.36 -36.91 -19.87
C THR A 725 -33.12 -37.11 -20.73
N ALA A 726 -33.17 -36.61 -21.97
CA ALA A 726 -32.02 -36.57 -22.85
C ALA A 726 -30.85 -35.89 -22.13
N PRO A 727 -29.61 -36.40 -22.26
CA PRO A 727 -28.44 -35.69 -21.77
C PRO A 727 -28.44 -34.30 -22.40
N THR A 728 -28.41 -33.26 -21.58
CA THR A 728 -28.29 -31.88 -22.03
C THR A 728 -27.03 -31.77 -22.88
N ALA A 729 -27.15 -31.28 -24.12
CA ALA A 729 -26.00 -31.14 -25.00
C ALA A 729 -24.90 -30.32 -24.28
N PRO A 730 -23.63 -30.73 -24.31
CA PRO A 730 -22.56 -29.99 -23.67
C PRO A 730 -22.46 -28.59 -24.30
N ALA A 731 -22.30 -27.57 -23.45
CA ALA A 731 -22.16 -26.18 -23.88
C ALA A 731 -21.02 -26.06 -24.93
N PRO A 732 -21.21 -25.29 -26.02
CA PRO A 732 -20.20 -25.15 -27.05
C PRO A 732 -18.86 -24.65 -26.50
N ILE A 733 -17.77 -25.32 -26.89
CA ILE A 733 -16.41 -25.03 -26.44
C ILE A 733 -15.96 -23.66 -26.96
N ALA A 734 -15.35 -22.85 -26.10
CA ALA A 734 -14.67 -21.62 -26.48
C ALA A 734 -13.23 -21.92 -26.92
N TYR A 735 -12.99 -21.98 -28.24
CA TYR A 735 -11.64 -22.11 -28.78
C TYR A 735 -10.98 -20.74 -28.90
N ARG A 736 -9.64 -20.73 -28.75
CA ARG A 736 -8.87 -19.52 -29.03
C ARG A 736 -9.05 -19.12 -30.49
N PRO A 737 -9.17 -17.82 -30.81
CA PRO A 737 -9.37 -17.38 -32.18
C PRO A 737 -8.29 -17.83 -33.17
N ALA A 738 -7.01 -17.79 -32.78
CA ALA A 738 -5.89 -18.20 -33.64
C ALA A 738 -5.97 -19.67 -34.10
N VAL A 739 -6.56 -20.56 -33.28
CA VAL A 739 -6.66 -22.00 -33.55
C VAL A 739 -7.47 -22.30 -34.80
N VAL A 740 -8.50 -21.49 -35.08
CA VAL A 740 -9.33 -21.64 -36.28
C VAL A 740 -8.46 -21.49 -37.52
N GLY A 741 -7.65 -20.42 -37.60
CA GLY A 741 -6.75 -20.20 -38.73
C GLY A 741 -5.70 -21.31 -38.89
N TYR A 742 -5.13 -21.80 -37.79
CA TYR A 742 -4.17 -22.91 -37.84
C TYR A 742 -4.80 -24.19 -38.42
N SER A 743 -6.06 -24.48 -38.05
CA SER A 743 -6.76 -25.68 -38.49
C SER A 743 -7.20 -25.66 -39.95
N LEU A 744 -7.55 -24.50 -40.52
CA LEU A 744 -8.08 -24.38 -41.89
C LEU A 744 -6.98 -24.13 -42.94
N THR A 745 -5.85 -23.55 -42.55
CA THR A 745 -4.75 -23.20 -43.48
C THR A 745 -4.16 -24.39 -44.25
N PRO A 746 -4.02 -25.62 -43.71
CA PRO A 746 -3.57 -26.78 -44.49
C PRO A 746 -4.44 -27.02 -45.73
N SER A 747 -5.76 -26.90 -45.60
CA SER A 747 -6.70 -27.08 -46.72
C SER A 747 -6.60 -25.95 -47.74
N LEU A 748 -6.41 -24.71 -47.30
CA LEU A 748 -6.17 -23.56 -48.20
C LEU A 748 -4.85 -23.69 -48.97
N ASN A 749 -3.77 -24.16 -48.32
CA ASN A 749 -2.49 -24.43 -49.00
C ASN A 749 -2.58 -25.59 -50.02
N ILE A 750 -3.44 -26.58 -49.76
CA ILE A 750 -3.78 -27.62 -50.74
C ILE A 750 -4.54 -27.01 -51.94
N ASP A 751 -5.55 -26.16 -51.69
CA ASP A 751 -6.30 -25.50 -52.75
C ASP A 751 -5.43 -24.57 -53.62
N TYR A 752 -4.51 -23.82 -53.01
CA TYR A 752 -3.48 -23.06 -53.73
C TYR A 752 -2.64 -23.97 -54.65
N GLY A 753 -2.15 -25.09 -54.12
CA GLY A 753 -1.32 -26.04 -54.87
C GLY A 753 -2.03 -26.65 -56.08
N PHE A 754 -3.31 -27.02 -55.94
CA PHE A 754 -4.11 -27.49 -57.07
C PHE A 754 -4.42 -26.38 -58.09
N ALA A 755 -4.68 -25.14 -57.64
CA ALA A 755 -4.97 -24.02 -58.54
C ALA A 755 -3.82 -23.70 -59.51
N ILE A 756 -2.57 -23.84 -59.05
CA ILE A 756 -1.38 -23.56 -59.87
C ILE A 756 -0.88 -24.74 -60.70
N LEU A 757 -1.25 -25.98 -60.35
CA LEU A 757 -1.09 -27.15 -61.24
C LEU A 757 -1.96 -26.99 -62.49
N SER A 758 -3.23 -26.63 -62.27
CA SER A 758 -4.21 -26.25 -63.29
C SER A 758 -4.37 -27.28 -64.42
N ARG A 759 -5.11 -26.90 -65.48
CA ARG A 759 -5.35 -27.75 -66.66
C ARG A 759 -4.36 -27.42 -67.76
N LEU A 760 -4.16 -28.32 -68.72
CA LEU A 760 -3.27 -28.08 -69.86
C LEU A 760 -3.58 -26.74 -70.57
N HIS A 761 -4.80 -26.57 -71.08
CA HIS A 761 -5.20 -25.38 -71.84
C HIS A 761 -5.18 -24.09 -71.00
N GLU A 762 -5.31 -24.21 -69.67
CA GLU A 762 -5.21 -23.09 -68.74
C GLU A 762 -3.76 -22.70 -68.46
N ARG A 763 -2.83 -23.65 -68.53
CA ARG A 763 -1.42 -23.41 -68.23
C ARG A 763 -0.69 -22.85 -69.44
N VAL A 764 -0.84 -23.48 -70.61
CA VAL A 764 0.02 -23.23 -71.78
C VAL A 764 -0.72 -22.73 -73.03
N GLY A 765 -2.03 -22.52 -72.95
CA GLY A 765 -2.86 -22.17 -74.11
C GLY A 765 -3.11 -23.37 -75.03
N ASP A 766 -3.50 -23.12 -76.28
CA ASP A 766 -3.86 -24.14 -77.25
C ASP A 766 -2.69 -24.42 -78.21
N ILE A 767 -1.72 -25.20 -77.70
CA ILE A 767 -0.46 -25.50 -78.42
C ILE A 767 -0.74 -26.03 -79.83
N ALA A 768 -1.71 -26.93 -79.98
CA ALA A 768 -2.03 -27.55 -81.26
C ALA A 768 -2.55 -26.54 -82.31
N ASN A 769 -3.17 -25.42 -81.89
CA ASN A 769 -3.60 -24.37 -82.81
C ASN A 769 -2.44 -23.49 -83.28
N LEU A 770 -1.53 -23.10 -82.38
CA LEU A 770 -0.28 -22.42 -82.73
C LEU A 770 0.54 -23.27 -83.71
N GLU A 771 0.67 -24.57 -83.44
CA GLU A 771 1.41 -25.51 -84.29
C GLU A 771 0.88 -25.57 -85.73
N LYS A 772 -0.45 -25.53 -85.90
CA LYS A 772 -1.09 -25.51 -87.22
C LYS A 772 -0.84 -24.21 -88.00
N ALA A 773 -0.62 -23.09 -87.33
CA ALA A 773 -0.46 -21.77 -87.96
C ALA A 773 0.96 -21.49 -88.48
N GLN A 774 1.99 -22.08 -87.84
CA GLN A 774 3.42 -21.79 -88.08
C GLN A 774 4.15 -22.85 -88.91
N GLY A 775 3.71 -24.11 -88.93
CA GLY A 775 4.22 -25.17 -89.81
C GLY A 775 5.40 -26.00 -89.27
N THR A 776 6.47 -25.39 -88.74
CA THR A 776 7.63 -26.07 -88.11
C THR A 776 8.13 -25.27 -86.90
N HIS A 777 8.37 -25.90 -85.75
CA HIS A 777 8.66 -25.20 -84.48
C HIS A 777 9.67 -25.92 -83.62
N ASP A 778 10.47 -25.15 -82.88
CA ASP A 778 11.40 -25.72 -81.89
C ASP A 778 10.99 -25.36 -80.45
N ASN A 779 10.69 -24.10 -80.11
CA ASN A 779 10.57 -23.70 -78.70
C ASN A 779 9.60 -22.53 -78.44
N GLY A 780 9.10 -22.40 -77.20
CA GLY A 780 8.25 -21.28 -76.78
C GLY A 780 8.50 -20.82 -75.34
N VAL A 781 7.93 -19.68 -74.99
CA VAL A 781 7.80 -19.18 -73.60
C VAL A 781 6.36 -18.78 -73.36
N TRP A 782 5.91 -18.90 -72.11
CA TRP A 782 4.59 -18.43 -71.73
C TRP A 782 4.61 -17.84 -70.32
N GLY A 783 3.64 -16.99 -70.06
CA GLY A 783 3.38 -16.45 -68.73
C GLY A 783 1.88 -16.31 -68.52
N ARG A 784 1.42 -16.57 -67.29
CA ARG A 784 0.04 -16.33 -66.87
C ARG A 784 -0.01 -15.68 -65.51
N ILE A 785 -1.03 -14.86 -65.31
CA ILE A 785 -1.44 -14.38 -64.00
C ILE A 785 -2.86 -14.89 -63.74
N GLY A 786 -3.11 -15.29 -62.50
CA GLY A 786 -4.40 -15.81 -62.11
C GLY A 786 -4.71 -15.49 -60.67
N GLY A 787 -5.99 -15.61 -60.34
CA GLY A 787 -6.46 -15.47 -58.98
C GLY A 787 -7.73 -16.28 -58.78
N GLN A 788 -7.98 -16.59 -57.52
CA GLN A 788 -9.23 -17.20 -57.10
C GLN A 788 -9.71 -16.59 -55.80
N ASN A 789 -11.02 -16.59 -55.59
CA ASN A 789 -11.57 -16.50 -54.25
C ASN A 789 -12.19 -17.83 -53.85
N LEU A 790 -12.20 -18.08 -52.55
CA LEU A 790 -12.85 -19.22 -51.94
C LEU A 790 -13.59 -18.75 -50.70
N ASP A 791 -14.87 -19.05 -50.63
CA ASP A 791 -15.73 -18.82 -49.49
C ASP A 791 -16.29 -20.18 -49.10
N ALA A 792 -15.83 -20.70 -47.97
CA ALA A 792 -16.06 -22.09 -47.59
C ALA A 792 -16.25 -22.28 -46.08
N ASN A 793 -17.15 -23.20 -45.75
CA ASN A 793 -17.36 -23.67 -44.39
C ASN A 793 -16.61 -25.00 -44.17
N SER A 794 -16.15 -25.20 -42.94
CA SER A 794 -15.66 -26.46 -42.40
C SER A 794 -16.63 -26.92 -41.32
N GLY A 795 -17.53 -27.84 -41.68
CA GLY A 795 -18.71 -28.18 -40.88
C GLY A 795 -19.65 -27.00 -40.66
N ASP A 796 -20.39 -27.03 -39.54
CA ASP A 796 -21.40 -26.02 -39.20
C ASP A 796 -20.83 -24.80 -38.44
N ARG A 797 -19.53 -24.78 -38.17
CA ARG A 797 -18.93 -23.86 -37.18
C ARG A 797 -17.90 -22.89 -37.77
N PHE A 798 -16.89 -23.39 -38.47
CA PHE A 798 -15.78 -22.57 -38.94
C PHE A 798 -15.95 -22.20 -40.40
N SER A 799 -15.52 -21.01 -40.78
CA SER A 799 -15.50 -20.57 -42.17
C SER A 799 -14.20 -19.86 -42.53
N ALA A 800 -13.88 -19.84 -43.82
CA ALA A 800 -12.76 -19.12 -44.40
C ALA A 800 -13.20 -18.37 -45.67
N ASP A 801 -12.81 -17.09 -45.76
CA ASP A 801 -12.82 -16.29 -46.99
C ASP A 801 -11.38 -16.10 -47.44
N GLU A 802 -10.98 -16.77 -48.52
CA GLU A 802 -9.65 -16.74 -49.11
C GLU A 802 -9.64 -15.93 -50.41
N ARG A 803 -8.55 -15.19 -50.63
CA ARG A 803 -8.19 -14.58 -51.90
C ARG A 803 -6.77 -14.97 -52.28
N THR A 804 -6.63 -15.58 -53.45
CA THR A 804 -5.35 -16.01 -54.02
C THR A 804 -4.99 -15.15 -55.22
N PHE A 805 -3.70 -14.85 -55.35
CA PHE A 805 -3.08 -14.33 -56.57
C PHE A 805 -1.83 -15.14 -56.88
N PHE A 806 -1.57 -15.41 -58.16
CA PHE A 806 -0.31 -15.98 -58.61
C PHE A 806 0.12 -15.44 -59.97
N ALA A 807 1.44 -15.43 -60.19
CA ALA A 807 2.08 -15.27 -61.48
C ALA A 807 2.93 -16.50 -61.76
N GLN A 808 2.73 -17.12 -62.92
CA GLN A 808 3.44 -18.32 -63.33
C GLN A 808 4.06 -18.11 -64.71
N PHE A 809 5.33 -18.48 -64.84
CA PHE A 809 6.11 -18.34 -66.05
C PHE A 809 6.67 -19.69 -66.44
N GLY A 810 6.75 -19.97 -67.74
CA GLY A 810 7.26 -21.24 -68.23
C GLY A 810 8.06 -21.14 -69.52
N LYS A 811 9.01 -22.06 -69.64
CA LYS A 811 9.70 -22.37 -70.88
C LYS A 811 9.14 -23.68 -71.43
N ASP A 812 8.89 -23.71 -72.73
CA ASP A 812 8.30 -24.84 -73.45
C ASP A 812 9.26 -25.26 -74.57
N TRP A 813 9.54 -26.57 -74.66
CA TRP A 813 10.38 -27.18 -75.69
C TRP A 813 9.57 -28.21 -76.46
N THR A 814 9.61 -28.15 -77.79
CA THR A 814 9.04 -29.19 -78.65
C THR A 814 10.07 -30.32 -78.78
N LEU A 815 9.76 -31.48 -78.22
CA LEU A 815 10.64 -32.65 -78.23
C LEU A 815 10.50 -33.47 -79.52
N ALA A 816 9.30 -33.54 -80.07
CA ALA A 816 9.01 -34.26 -81.30
C ALA A 816 7.74 -33.73 -81.97
N GLN A 817 7.73 -33.68 -83.31
CA GLN A 817 6.57 -33.29 -84.11
C GLN A 817 6.47 -34.23 -85.32
N ASN A 818 5.27 -34.75 -85.59
CA ASN A 818 5.04 -35.67 -86.71
C ASN A 818 4.39 -34.91 -87.88
N PRO A 819 4.95 -34.97 -89.11
CA PRO A 819 4.33 -34.37 -90.30
C PRO A 819 2.88 -34.82 -90.57
N ALA A 820 2.50 -36.03 -90.12
CA ALA A 820 1.15 -36.58 -90.23
C ALA A 820 0.21 -36.16 -89.09
N GLY A 821 0.64 -35.27 -88.19
CA GLY A 821 -0.11 -34.77 -87.03
C GLY A 821 0.35 -35.37 -85.70
N GLY A 822 0.30 -34.55 -84.64
CA GLY A 822 0.73 -34.90 -83.28
C GLY A 822 2.11 -34.35 -82.91
N SER A 823 2.31 -34.08 -81.63
CA SER A 823 3.47 -33.40 -81.07
C SER A 823 3.76 -33.83 -79.62
N THR A 824 4.97 -33.61 -79.14
CA THR A 824 5.38 -33.86 -77.75
C THR A 824 6.18 -32.67 -77.24
N HIS A 825 5.80 -32.17 -76.08
CA HIS A 825 6.39 -30.99 -75.43
C HIS A 825 6.85 -31.33 -74.02
N ALA A 826 7.87 -30.63 -73.56
CA ALA A 826 8.23 -30.58 -72.15
C ALA A 826 8.55 -29.15 -71.75
N GLY A 827 8.39 -28.83 -70.48
CA GLY A 827 8.71 -27.50 -69.99
C GLY A 827 8.97 -27.43 -68.50
N VAL A 828 9.50 -26.29 -68.09
CA VAL A 828 9.74 -25.94 -66.68
C VAL A 828 8.93 -24.70 -66.32
N THR A 829 8.53 -24.59 -65.06
CA THR A 829 7.71 -23.49 -64.55
C THR A 829 8.29 -22.89 -63.28
N LEU A 830 8.17 -21.57 -63.14
CA LEU A 830 8.40 -20.83 -61.90
C LEU A 830 7.08 -20.14 -61.53
N THR A 831 6.64 -20.28 -60.29
CA THR A 831 5.43 -19.64 -59.77
C THR A 831 5.74 -18.83 -58.53
N ILE A 832 5.23 -17.61 -58.47
CA ILE A 832 5.16 -16.80 -57.26
C ILE A 832 3.70 -16.47 -56.97
N GLY A 833 3.28 -16.60 -55.73
CA GLY A 833 1.90 -16.31 -55.37
C GLY A 833 1.74 -15.94 -53.91
N SER A 834 0.57 -15.35 -53.64
CA SER A 834 0.14 -14.95 -52.31
C SER A 834 -1.32 -15.32 -52.12
N THR A 835 -1.62 -15.86 -50.94
CA THR A 835 -2.99 -16.08 -50.47
C THR A 835 -3.20 -15.24 -49.22
N SER A 836 -4.35 -14.59 -49.09
CA SER A 836 -4.82 -13.98 -47.84
C SER A 836 -6.17 -14.58 -47.48
N ALA A 837 -6.36 -15.01 -46.22
CA ALA A 837 -7.67 -15.46 -45.75
C ALA A 837 -8.05 -14.87 -44.40
N THR A 838 -9.35 -14.67 -44.19
CA THR A 838 -9.96 -14.36 -42.89
C THR A 838 -10.82 -15.52 -42.41
N PHE A 839 -10.90 -15.69 -41.10
CA PHE A 839 -11.57 -16.82 -40.47
C PHE A 839 -12.67 -16.36 -39.52
N GLU A 840 -13.73 -17.16 -39.44
CA GLU A 840 -14.80 -16.97 -38.47
C GLU A 840 -15.10 -18.27 -37.71
N ASP A 841 -15.60 -18.11 -36.48
CA ASP A 841 -16.22 -19.14 -35.66
C ASP A 841 -17.63 -18.67 -35.30
N SER A 842 -18.63 -19.27 -35.96
CA SER A 842 -20.04 -18.90 -35.79
C SER A 842 -20.53 -19.15 -34.37
N ALA A 843 -19.96 -20.12 -33.64
CA ALA A 843 -20.38 -20.43 -32.28
C ALA A 843 -20.08 -19.27 -31.32
N ARG A 844 -19.08 -18.42 -31.61
CA ARG A 844 -18.71 -17.28 -30.75
C ARG A 844 -19.85 -16.30 -30.54
N SER A 845 -20.82 -16.23 -31.46
CA SER A 845 -22.00 -15.36 -31.30
C SER A 845 -22.92 -15.76 -30.15
N LEU A 846 -22.74 -16.95 -29.57
CA LEU A 846 -23.45 -17.37 -28.35
C LEU A 846 -23.05 -16.53 -27.14
N ASN A 847 -21.85 -15.94 -27.15
CA ASN A 847 -21.43 -14.98 -26.15
C ASN A 847 -21.54 -13.55 -26.72
N PRO A 848 -22.40 -12.69 -26.15
CA PRO A 848 -22.61 -11.34 -26.70
C PRO A 848 -21.40 -10.41 -26.56
N THR A 849 -20.38 -10.79 -25.78
CA THR A 849 -19.15 -10.01 -25.62
C THR A 849 -18.09 -10.32 -26.68
N LEU A 850 -18.31 -11.31 -27.55
CA LEU A 850 -17.37 -11.77 -28.55
C LEU A 850 -17.86 -11.50 -29.98
N GLY A 851 -16.93 -11.21 -30.88
CA GLY A 851 -17.16 -11.24 -32.33
C GLY A 851 -16.93 -12.63 -32.92
N THR A 852 -17.58 -12.92 -34.05
CA THR A 852 -17.42 -14.19 -34.79
C THR A 852 -16.09 -14.27 -35.55
N GLY A 853 -15.55 -13.14 -35.99
CA GLY A 853 -14.23 -13.08 -36.62
C GLY A 853 -13.15 -13.53 -35.64
N THR A 854 -12.24 -14.39 -36.10
CA THR A 854 -11.21 -15.00 -35.25
C THR A 854 -9.78 -14.61 -35.61
N GLY A 855 -9.52 -14.33 -36.89
CA GLY A 855 -8.20 -13.91 -37.33
C GLY A 855 -8.02 -14.00 -38.83
N SER A 856 -6.77 -14.00 -39.26
CA SER A 856 -6.36 -14.05 -40.66
C SER A 856 -5.05 -14.80 -40.86
N VAL A 857 -4.79 -15.20 -42.09
CA VAL A 857 -3.49 -15.70 -42.55
C VAL A 857 -3.08 -15.01 -43.85
N GLU A 858 -1.80 -14.68 -43.96
CA GLU A 858 -1.13 -14.36 -45.22
C GLU A 858 -0.15 -15.49 -45.55
N THR A 859 -0.36 -16.16 -46.68
CA THR A 859 0.51 -17.21 -47.20
C THR A 859 1.29 -16.67 -48.38
N GLN A 860 2.62 -16.74 -48.31
CA GLN A 860 3.51 -16.52 -49.44
C GLN A 860 3.97 -17.88 -49.97
N ALA A 861 3.85 -18.10 -51.27
CA ALA A 861 4.17 -19.37 -51.89
C ALA A 861 5.05 -19.19 -53.13
N GLN A 862 6.08 -20.03 -53.22
CA GLN A 862 7.06 -20.04 -54.30
C GLN A 862 7.20 -21.46 -54.81
N SER A 863 7.07 -21.66 -56.12
CA SER A 863 7.09 -23.00 -56.68
C SER A 863 8.00 -23.14 -57.89
N LEU A 864 8.61 -24.32 -58.01
CA LEU A 864 9.32 -24.78 -59.19
C LEU A 864 8.63 -26.04 -59.70
N GLY A 865 8.32 -26.09 -61.00
CA GLY A 865 7.63 -27.22 -61.59
C GLY A 865 8.15 -27.60 -62.98
N GLY A 866 7.63 -28.70 -63.48
CA GLY A 866 7.88 -29.18 -64.84
C GLY A 866 6.68 -29.93 -65.38
N TYR A 867 6.56 -29.99 -66.71
CA TYR A 867 5.46 -30.68 -67.38
C TYR A 867 5.93 -31.41 -68.63
N TRP A 868 5.14 -32.40 -69.04
CA TRP A 868 5.29 -33.15 -70.27
C TRP A 868 3.91 -33.34 -70.91
N THR A 869 3.76 -32.91 -72.16
CA THR A 869 2.48 -32.95 -72.89
C THR A 869 2.67 -33.68 -74.21
N LYS A 870 1.77 -34.59 -74.55
CA LYS A 870 1.78 -35.30 -75.83
C LYS A 870 0.42 -35.22 -76.51
N TYR A 871 0.41 -34.66 -77.72
CA TYR A 871 -0.72 -34.67 -78.64
C TYR A 871 -0.59 -35.83 -79.62
N LEU A 872 -1.66 -36.59 -79.80
CA LEU A 872 -1.80 -37.61 -80.82
C LEU A 872 -2.36 -36.99 -82.11
N LYS A 873 -2.18 -37.70 -83.21
CA LYS A 873 -2.68 -37.33 -84.56
C LYS A 873 -4.19 -37.08 -84.63
N ASP A 874 -4.98 -37.69 -83.75
CA ASP A 874 -6.44 -37.49 -83.68
C ASP A 874 -6.86 -36.34 -82.75
N GLY A 875 -5.91 -35.56 -82.24
CA GLY A 875 -6.15 -34.45 -81.31
C GLY A 875 -6.25 -34.88 -79.84
N SER A 876 -6.22 -36.19 -79.53
CA SER A 876 -6.16 -36.65 -78.14
C SER A 876 -4.88 -36.16 -77.48
N TYR A 877 -4.92 -35.81 -76.20
CA TYR A 877 -3.73 -35.42 -75.46
C TYR A 877 -3.58 -36.14 -74.12
N PHE A 878 -2.33 -36.24 -73.69
CA PHE A 878 -1.95 -36.56 -72.33
C PHE A 878 -1.04 -35.45 -71.80
N ASP A 879 -1.30 -34.98 -70.60
CA ASP A 879 -0.49 -33.97 -69.91
C ASP A 879 -0.09 -34.49 -68.53
N ALA A 880 1.18 -34.37 -68.18
CA ALA A 880 1.69 -34.67 -66.85
C ALA A 880 2.44 -33.46 -66.29
N VAL A 881 2.19 -33.13 -65.02
CA VAL A 881 2.77 -31.98 -64.33
C VAL A 881 3.30 -32.41 -62.97
N ALA A 882 4.47 -31.91 -62.59
CA ALA A 882 5.01 -32.03 -61.25
C ALA A 882 5.45 -30.66 -60.72
N GLN A 883 5.25 -30.42 -59.43
CA GLN A 883 5.54 -29.13 -58.80
C GLN A 883 5.99 -29.29 -57.36
N LEU A 884 7.02 -28.53 -56.96
CA LEU A 884 7.44 -28.35 -55.58
C LEU A 884 7.14 -26.91 -55.17
N THR A 885 6.48 -26.72 -54.03
CA THR A 885 6.10 -25.41 -53.50
C THR A 885 6.63 -25.24 -52.08
N HIS A 886 7.27 -24.13 -51.79
CA HIS A 886 7.55 -23.67 -50.44
C HIS A 886 6.46 -22.69 -49.98
N TYR A 887 5.95 -22.88 -48.77
CA TYR A 887 4.91 -22.07 -48.15
C TYR A 887 5.45 -21.35 -46.92
N ARG A 888 5.12 -20.07 -46.78
CA ARG A 888 5.30 -19.30 -45.55
C ARG A 888 3.96 -18.69 -45.15
N ASN A 889 3.37 -19.23 -44.10
CA ASN A 889 2.12 -18.77 -43.50
C ASN A 889 2.43 -17.80 -42.37
N LYS A 890 1.77 -16.65 -42.35
CA LYS A 890 1.83 -15.66 -41.27
C LYS A 890 0.42 -15.44 -40.73
N TYR A 891 0.21 -15.80 -39.48
CA TYR A 891 -1.06 -15.74 -38.79
C TYR A 891 -1.20 -14.46 -37.97
N GLY A 892 -2.42 -13.96 -37.86
CA GLY A 892 -2.81 -12.93 -36.91
C GLY A 892 -4.20 -13.22 -36.33
N ASP A 893 -4.40 -12.95 -35.04
CA ASP A 893 -5.69 -13.11 -34.37
C ASP A 893 -6.33 -11.79 -33.92
N VAL A 894 -7.59 -11.84 -33.52
CA VAL A 894 -8.37 -10.66 -33.08
C VAL A 894 -7.91 -10.03 -31.76
N TYR A 895 -7.01 -10.68 -31.02
CA TYR A 895 -6.39 -10.14 -29.81
C TYR A 895 -4.99 -9.56 -30.05
N GLY A 896 -4.54 -9.53 -31.32
CA GLY A 896 -3.23 -9.02 -31.71
C GLY A 896 -2.10 -10.04 -31.58
N GLY A 897 -2.41 -11.30 -31.30
CA GLY A 897 -1.47 -12.41 -31.36
C GLY A 897 -1.07 -12.73 -32.80
N GLY A 898 0.14 -13.28 -32.98
CA GLY A 898 0.65 -13.62 -34.31
C GLY A 898 1.70 -14.70 -34.28
N ALA A 899 1.74 -15.51 -35.34
CA ALA A 899 2.67 -16.62 -35.48
C ALA A 899 3.09 -16.80 -36.94
N SER A 900 4.18 -17.52 -37.18
CA SER A 900 4.60 -17.87 -38.54
C SER A 900 4.93 -19.35 -38.65
N GLN A 901 4.60 -19.94 -39.78
CA GLN A 901 4.82 -21.35 -40.08
C GLN A 901 5.36 -21.49 -41.49
N ASN A 902 6.43 -22.29 -41.64
CA ASN A 902 6.95 -22.68 -42.94
C ASN A 902 6.49 -24.09 -43.29
N GLY A 903 6.45 -24.40 -44.57
CA GLY A 903 6.15 -25.74 -45.06
C GLY A 903 6.53 -25.93 -46.51
N TYR A 904 6.34 -27.15 -46.99
CA TYR A 904 6.54 -27.50 -48.40
C TYR A 904 5.43 -28.42 -48.89
N GLY A 905 5.17 -28.39 -50.19
CA GLY A 905 4.25 -29.32 -50.82
C GLY A 905 4.74 -29.79 -52.17
N THR A 906 4.38 -31.02 -52.51
CA THR A 906 4.70 -31.66 -53.79
C THR A 906 3.41 -32.02 -54.49
N GLY A 907 3.17 -31.44 -55.65
CA GLY A 907 2.00 -31.68 -56.49
C GLY A 907 2.35 -32.50 -57.73
N LEU A 908 1.48 -33.43 -58.10
CA LEU A 908 1.53 -34.24 -59.32
C LEU A 908 0.16 -34.19 -60.01
N SER A 909 0.14 -34.06 -61.32
CA SER A 909 -1.10 -34.13 -62.10
C SER A 909 -0.92 -34.96 -63.37
N GLY A 910 -1.95 -35.74 -63.70
CA GLY A 910 -2.13 -36.34 -65.02
C GLY A 910 -3.50 -35.95 -65.59
N GLU A 911 -3.53 -35.39 -66.80
CA GLU A 911 -4.74 -35.01 -67.53
C GLU A 911 -4.79 -35.70 -68.89
N VAL A 912 -5.99 -36.11 -69.30
CA VAL A 912 -6.29 -36.62 -70.64
C VAL A 912 -7.50 -35.91 -71.22
N GLY A 913 -7.50 -35.69 -72.52
CA GLY A 913 -8.66 -35.18 -73.23
C GLY A 913 -8.66 -35.56 -74.70
N LYS A 914 -9.85 -35.55 -75.31
CA LYS A 914 -10.00 -35.87 -76.74
C LYS A 914 -11.12 -35.04 -77.37
N PRO A 915 -10.84 -34.21 -78.39
CA PRO A 915 -11.87 -33.45 -79.09
C PRO A 915 -12.66 -34.31 -80.09
N PHE A 916 -13.97 -34.13 -80.13
CA PHE A 916 -14.90 -34.72 -81.08
C PHE A 916 -15.75 -33.63 -81.74
N LEU A 917 -15.93 -33.68 -83.05
CA LEU A 917 -16.88 -32.79 -83.72
C LEU A 917 -18.32 -33.17 -83.41
N ILE A 918 -19.17 -32.18 -83.18
CA ILE A 918 -20.60 -32.39 -82.95
C ILE A 918 -21.30 -32.46 -84.31
N GLY A 919 -21.64 -33.66 -84.77
CA GLY A 919 -22.31 -33.87 -86.06
C GLY A 919 -21.50 -33.32 -87.25
N SER A 920 -22.15 -32.58 -88.15
CA SER A 920 -21.52 -31.87 -89.27
C SER A 920 -21.16 -30.41 -88.93
N THR A 921 -21.22 -30.02 -87.65
CA THR A 921 -20.93 -28.64 -87.24
C THR A 921 -19.43 -28.36 -87.17
N THR A 922 -19.07 -27.09 -86.96
CA THR A 922 -17.70 -26.64 -86.69
C THR A 922 -17.43 -26.45 -85.19
N ILE A 923 -18.28 -27.03 -84.35
CA ILE A 923 -18.17 -27.01 -82.89
C ILE A 923 -17.63 -28.38 -82.43
N ALA A 924 -16.65 -28.36 -81.54
CA ALA A 924 -16.09 -29.55 -80.93
C ALA A 924 -16.46 -29.64 -79.44
N ILE A 925 -16.65 -30.86 -78.97
CA ILE A 925 -16.71 -31.21 -77.55
C ILE A 925 -15.48 -32.06 -77.22
N GLU A 926 -14.76 -31.67 -76.17
CA GLU A 926 -13.58 -32.36 -75.67
C GLU A 926 -13.87 -32.84 -74.25
N PRO A 927 -14.30 -34.09 -74.06
CA PRO A 927 -14.28 -34.72 -72.74
C PRO A 927 -12.86 -34.72 -72.18
N GLN A 928 -12.75 -34.39 -70.90
CA GLN A 928 -11.50 -34.24 -70.17
C GLN A 928 -11.61 -34.93 -68.81
N ALA A 929 -10.53 -35.60 -68.41
CA ALA A 929 -10.39 -36.17 -67.09
C ALA A 929 -8.99 -35.88 -66.54
N GLN A 930 -8.91 -35.55 -65.26
CA GLN A 930 -7.66 -35.21 -64.59
C GLN A 930 -7.64 -35.83 -63.19
N LEU A 931 -6.47 -36.33 -62.79
CA LEU A 931 -6.18 -36.73 -61.43
C LEU A 931 -5.01 -35.91 -60.93
N MET A 932 -5.15 -35.32 -59.75
CA MET A 932 -4.12 -34.52 -59.09
C MET A 932 -3.85 -35.08 -57.70
N TYR A 933 -2.59 -35.27 -57.37
CA TYR A 933 -2.13 -35.65 -56.04
C TYR A 933 -1.28 -34.53 -55.46
N GLN A 934 -1.44 -34.24 -54.17
CA GLN A 934 -0.58 -33.30 -53.46
C GLN A 934 -0.21 -33.84 -52.08
N TYR A 935 1.08 -33.90 -51.79
CA TYR A 935 1.60 -34.00 -50.43
C TYR A 935 1.87 -32.60 -49.89
N LEU A 936 1.47 -32.32 -48.65
CA LEU A 936 1.77 -31.07 -47.95
C LEU A 936 2.35 -31.40 -46.58
N HIS A 937 3.44 -30.74 -46.21
CA HIS A 937 3.99 -30.77 -44.86
C HIS A 937 4.19 -29.34 -44.36
N LEU A 938 3.50 -29.01 -43.26
CA LEU A 938 3.67 -27.75 -42.54
C LEU A 938 4.37 -28.03 -41.20
N ASN A 939 5.42 -27.27 -40.91
CA ASN A 939 6.22 -27.45 -39.70
C ASN A 939 5.41 -27.12 -38.43
N GLY A 940 5.75 -27.73 -37.31
CA GLY A 940 5.24 -27.28 -36.00
C GLY A 940 5.84 -25.93 -35.60
N PHE A 941 5.13 -25.18 -34.77
CA PHE A 941 5.56 -23.87 -34.28
C PHE A 941 5.00 -23.61 -32.87
N ASN A 942 5.41 -22.52 -32.23
CA ASN A 942 4.84 -22.04 -30.97
C ASN A 942 4.40 -20.58 -31.19
N ASP A 943 3.18 -20.25 -30.77
CA ASP A 943 2.57 -18.94 -30.99
C ASP A 943 2.71 -17.98 -29.78
N GLY A 944 3.56 -18.34 -28.81
CA GLY A 944 3.74 -17.63 -27.54
C GLY A 944 2.76 -18.06 -26.45
N ILE A 945 1.70 -18.82 -26.77
CA ILE A 945 0.71 -19.33 -25.81
C ILE A 945 0.75 -20.86 -25.76
N SER A 946 0.86 -21.53 -26.90
CA SER A 946 0.79 -22.99 -27.00
C SER A 946 1.66 -23.55 -28.14
N PRO A 947 2.18 -24.79 -28.02
CA PRO A 947 2.76 -25.50 -29.16
C PRO A 947 1.67 -25.93 -30.15
N VAL A 948 1.94 -25.71 -31.44
CA VAL A 948 1.14 -26.19 -32.57
C VAL A 948 1.93 -27.27 -33.30
N GLY A 949 1.33 -28.46 -33.43
CA GLY A 949 1.95 -29.63 -34.04
C GLY A 949 2.18 -29.47 -35.54
N SER A 950 3.15 -30.22 -36.07
CA SER A 950 3.33 -30.31 -37.52
C SER A 950 2.12 -30.99 -38.17
N THR A 951 1.76 -30.52 -39.36
CA THR A 951 0.61 -31.05 -40.10
C THR A 951 1.08 -31.61 -41.43
N SER A 952 0.86 -32.91 -41.65
CA SER A 952 1.12 -33.55 -42.95
C SER A 952 -0.20 -33.99 -43.57
N SER A 953 -0.42 -33.63 -44.82
CA SER A 953 -1.64 -33.95 -45.56
C SER A 953 -1.31 -34.63 -46.89
N ASN A 954 -2.11 -35.64 -47.24
CA ASN A 954 -2.15 -36.21 -48.58
C ASN A 954 -3.51 -35.86 -49.18
N ALA A 955 -3.52 -35.18 -50.31
CA ALA A 955 -4.72 -34.82 -51.04
C ALA A 955 -4.74 -35.51 -52.40
N LEU A 956 -5.90 -35.99 -52.82
CA LEU A 956 -6.14 -36.57 -54.14
C LEU A 956 -7.43 -35.97 -54.69
N ARG A 957 -7.31 -35.20 -55.77
CA ARG A 957 -8.41 -34.51 -56.44
C ARG A 957 -8.64 -35.08 -57.83
N GLY A 958 -9.83 -35.58 -58.08
CA GLY A 958 -10.30 -35.95 -59.41
C GLY A 958 -11.10 -34.82 -60.04
N ARG A 959 -11.01 -34.70 -61.36
CA ARG A 959 -11.84 -33.84 -62.19
C ARG A 959 -12.31 -34.64 -63.39
N ALA A 960 -13.60 -34.57 -63.69
CA ALA A 960 -14.17 -35.06 -64.93
C ALA A 960 -15.10 -34.00 -65.51
N GLY A 961 -14.97 -33.71 -66.80
CA GLY A 961 -15.76 -32.66 -67.43
C GLY A 961 -15.60 -32.64 -68.94
N PHE A 962 -16.04 -31.54 -69.55
CA PHE A 962 -15.88 -31.32 -70.98
C PHE A 962 -15.62 -29.84 -71.30
N ARG A 963 -14.89 -29.60 -72.39
CA ARG A 963 -14.71 -28.30 -73.02
C ARG A 963 -15.46 -28.29 -74.35
N ILE A 964 -16.41 -27.39 -74.52
CA ILE A 964 -17.10 -27.15 -75.81
C ILE A 964 -16.50 -25.90 -76.43
N PHE A 965 -16.04 -25.98 -77.67
CA PHE A 965 -15.36 -24.86 -78.32
C PHE A 965 -15.62 -24.82 -79.82
N LYS A 966 -15.48 -23.61 -80.38
CA LYS A 966 -15.45 -23.40 -81.83
C LYS A 966 -14.06 -22.94 -82.23
N ALA A 967 -13.28 -23.84 -82.83
CA ALA A 967 -11.89 -23.56 -83.14
C ALA A 967 -11.74 -22.53 -84.27
N ASN A 968 -10.74 -21.67 -84.15
CA ASN A 968 -10.12 -20.91 -85.24
C ASN A 968 -11.09 -20.02 -86.05
N LEU A 969 -11.95 -19.25 -85.38
CA LEU A 969 -12.72 -18.16 -86.01
C LEU A 969 -11.75 -17.09 -86.52
N SER A 970 -11.41 -17.16 -87.81
CA SER A 970 -10.42 -16.29 -88.44
C SER A 970 -11.03 -14.97 -88.87
N ASN A 971 -10.25 -13.89 -88.83
CA ASN A 971 -10.64 -12.61 -89.44
C ASN A 971 -10.47 -12.63 -90.97
N ASP A 972 -11.06 -11.66 -91.68
CA ASP A 972 -11.03 -11.59 -93.16
C ASP A 972 -9.61 -11.54 -93.74
N THR A 973 -8.64 -11.03 -92.97
CA THR A 973 -7.22 -10.95 -93.35
C THR A 973 -6.41 -12.20 -93.01
N LYS A 974 -7.00 -13.21 -92.33
CA LYS A 974 -6.36 -14.44 -91.83
C LYS A 974 -5.09 -14.21 -91.00
N THR A 975 -4.99 -13.07 -90.33
CA THR A 975 -3.84 -12.67 -89.51
C THR A 975 -4.01 -12.97 -88.02
N GLY A 976 -5.19 -13.43 -87.60
CA GLY A 976 -5.49 -13.90 -86.26
C GLY A 976 -6.75 -14.77 -86.23
N ALA A 977 -6.88 -15.60 -85.19
CA ALA A 977 -8.01 -16.49 -85.00
C ALA A 977 -8.48 -16.53 -83.54
N LEU A 978 -9.79 -16.64 -83.33
CA LEU A 978 -10.43 -16.70 -82.02
C LEU A 978 -11.06 -18.08 -81.78
N THR A 979 -10.84 -18.64 -80.60
CA THR A 979 -11.44 -19.89 -80.13
C THR A 979 -12.18 -19.62 -78.81
N PRO A 980 -13.48 -19.27 -78.85
CA PRO A 980 -14.30 -19.22 -77.64
C PRO A 980 -14.61 -20.63 -77.16
N TYR A 981 -14.67 -20.81 -75.83
CA TYR A 981 -14.99 -22.09 -75.22
C TYR A 981 -15.80 -21.95 -73.93
N PHE A 982 -16.55 -23.01 -73.64
CA PHE A 982 -17.27 -23.24 -72.39
C PHE A 982 -16.75 -24.53 -71.75
N THR A 983 -16.63 -24.57 -70.42
CA THR A 983 -16.28 -25.78 -69.67
C THR A 983 -17.34 -26.08 -68.63
N ALA A 984 -17.62 -27.36 -68.42
CA ALA A 984 -18.38 -27.83 -67.27
C ALA A 984 -17.68 -29.06 -66.69
N ASP A 985 -17.41 -29.01 -65.39
CA ASP A 985 -16.60 -30.00 -64.69
C ASP A 985 -17.22 -30.35 -63.34
N VAL A 986 -17.02 -31.60 -62.92
CA VAL A 986 -17.24 -32.05 -61.54
C VAL A 986 -15.90 -32.42 -60.95
N LEU A 987 -15.62 -31.88 -59.76
CA LEU A 987 -14.41 -32.14 -59.00
C LEU A 987 -14.75 -32.86 -57.71
N HIS A 988 -13.85 -33.76 -57.29
CA HIS A 988 -13.99 -34.51 -56.06
C HIS A 988 -12.64 -34.72 -55.36
N ASP A 989 -12.58 -34.41 -54.06
CA ASP A 989 -11.46 -34.70 -53.17
C ASP A 989 -11.69 -36.04 -52.46
N PHE A 990 -10.86 -37.03 -52.79
CA PHE A 990 -10.99 -38.41 -52.30
C PHE A 990 -10.41 -38.61 -50.89
N LEU A 991 -9.47 -37.76 -50.47
CA LEU A 991 -8.77 -37.86 -49.19
C LEU A 991 -9.15 -36.69 -48.28
N THR A 992 -9.21 -36.95 -46.98
CA THR A 992 -9.38 -35.90 -45.97
C THR A 992 -8.01 -35.32 -45.62
N PRO A 993 -7.85 -33.99 -45.54
CA PRO A 993 -6.63 -33.35 -45.04
C PRO A 993 -6.22 -33.87 -43.65
N GLY A 994 -4.93 -33.76 -43.33
CA GLY A 994 -4.39 -34.11 -42.03
C GLY A 994 -4.87 -33.15 -40.93
N ASN A 995 -4.93 -33.65 -39.70
CA ASN A 995 -5.37 -32.85 -38.56
C ASN A 995 -4.26 -31.92 -38.05
N THR A 996 -4.66 -30.74 -37.60
CA THR A 996 -3.78 -29.82 -36.86
C THR A 996 -3.95 -30.08 -35.37
N THR A 997 -2.86 -30.19 -34.62
CA THR A 997 -2.91 -30.30 -33.16
C THR A 997 -2.45 -29.02 -32.50
N VAL A 998 -3.20 -28.52 -31.52
CA VAL A 998 -2.82 -27.38 -30.68
C VAL A 998 -2.84 -27.86 -29.24
N ASP A 999 -1.66 -27.96 -28.64
CA ASP A 999 -1.46 -28.45 -27.27
C ASP A 999 -2.20 -29.76 -26.95
N GLY A 1000 -2.12 -30.73 -27.87
CA GLY A 1000 -2.79 -32.02 -27.75
C GLY A 1000 -4.23 -32.07 -28.26
N SER A 1001 -4.92 -30.92 -28.38
CA SER A 1001 -6.26 -30.85 -28.98
C SER A 1001 -6.19 -30.95 -30.49
N THR A 1002 -6.98 -31.85 -31.07
CA THR A 1002 -6.94 -32.17 -32.51
C THR A 1002 -8.09 -31.48 -33.26
N PHE A 1003 -7.77 -30.78 -34.35
CA PHE A 1003 -8.70 -30.05 -35.19
C PHE A 1003 -8.66 -30.57 -36.63
N ASN A 1004 -9.84 -30.76 -37.21
CA ASN A 1004 -10.00 -31.12 -38.61
C ASN A 1004 -10.56 -29.92 -39.38
N GLY A 1005 -9.84 -29.46 -40.40
CA GLY A 1005 -10.22 -28.31 -41.22
C GLY A 1005 -10.63 -28.68 -42.65
N ALA A 1006 -11.40 -29.76 -42.83
CA ALA A 1006 -11.83 -30.19 -44.15
C ALA A 1006 -13.00 -29.33 -44.68
N PHE A 1007 -12.92 -28.94 -45.96
CA PHE A 1007 -14.02 -28.31 -46.69
C PHE A 1007 -14.84 -29.34 -47.47
N SER A 1008 -15.91 -28.89 -48.14
CA SER A 1008 -16.72 -29.74 -49.02
C SER A 1008 -15.88 -30.41 -50.11
N LYS A 1009 -16.08 -31.72 -50.22
CA LYS A 1009 -15.29 -32.62 -51.07
C LYS A 1009 -15.75 -32.68 -52.52
N THR A 1010 -16.98 -32.27 -52.86
CA THR A 1010 -17.51 -32.38 -54.22
C THR A 1010 -18.10 -31.05 -54.67
N TRP A 1011 -17.70 -30.55 -55.83
CA TRP A 1011 -18.25 -29.31 -56.41
C TRP A 1011 -18.28 -29.39 -57.93
N TYR A 1012 -19.12 -28.57 -58.55
CA TYR A 1012 -19.04 -28.32 -59.99
C TYR A 1012 -18.27 -27.03 -60.26
N GLU A 1013 -17.63 -26.97 -61.42
CA GLU A 1013 -17.06 -25.76 -62.02
C GLU A 1013 -17.71 -25.51 -63.39
N LEU A 1014 -18.22 -24.29 -63.61
CA LEU A 1014 -18.68 -23.81 -64.91
C LEU A 1014 -17.76 -22.69 -65.36
N GLY A 1015 -17.23 -22.78 -66.58
CA GLY A 1015 -16.25 -21.83 -67.09
C GLY A 1015 -16.59 -21.32 -68.47
N VAL A 1016 -16.18 -20.09 -68.74
CA VAL A 1016 -16.14 -19.50 -70.08
C VAL A 1016 -14.75 -18.96 -70.32
N GLY A 1017 -14.27 -19.08 -71.54
CA GLY A 1017 -12.96 -18.58 -71.91
C GLY A 1017 -12.80 -18.36 -73.40
N LEU A 1018 -11.68 -17.76 -73.74
CA LEU A 1018 -11.28 -17.50 -75.12
C LEU A 1018 -9.78 -17.71 -75.27
N THR A 1019 -9.39 -18.16 -76.45
CA THR A 1019 -8.00 -18.22 -76.91
C THR A 1019 -7.92 -17.45 -78.21
N THR A 1020 -6.97 -16.51 -78.35
CA THR A 1020 -6.78 -15.69 -79.54
C THR A 1020 -5.35 -15.76 -80.02
N SER A 1021 -5.15 -16.10 -81.30
CA SER A 1021 -3.84 -16.03 -81.94
C SER A 1021 -3.62 -14.67 -82.58
N MET A 1022 -2.40 -14.14 -82.45
CA MET A 1022 -1.95 -12.87 -82.99
C MET A 1022 -0.75 -13.12 -83.90
N GLY A 1023 -0.96 -13.09 -85.21
CA GLY A 1023 0.03 -13.57 -86.17
C GLY A 1023 0.25 -15.08 -86.05
N LYS A 1024 1.45 -15.53 -86.39
CA LYS A 1024 1.81 -16.96 -86.36
C LYS A 1024 2.38 -17.39 -85.01
N SER A 1025 3.07 -16.49 -84.31
CA SER A 1025 3.95 -16.83 -83.19
C SER A 1025 3.41 -16.50 -81.80
N SER A 1026 2.20 -15.94 -81.69
CA SER A 1026 1.70 -15.39 -80.43
C SER A 1026 0.26 -15.79 -80.16
N GLU A 1027 -0.04 -16.08 -78.89
CA GLU A 1027 -1.37 -16.45 -78.43
C GLU A 1027 -1.66 -15.81 -77.06
N MET A 1028 -2.87 -15.30 -76.89
CA MET A 1028 -3.43 -14.93 -75.58
C MET A 1028 -4.59 -15.84 -75.24
N TYR A 1029 -4.74 -16.18 -73.97
CA TYR A 1029 -5.86 -16.98 -73.47
C TYR A 1029 -6.34 -16.43 -72.14
N ALA A 1030 -7.65 -16.46 -71.93
CA ALA A 1030 -8.27 -16.02 -70.70
C ALA A 1030 -9.50 -16.87 -70.39
N ASN A 1031 -9.77 -17.10 -69.11
CA ASN A 1031 -11.01 -17.73 -68.65
C ASN A 1031 -11.41 -17.26 -67.26
N VAL A 1032 -12.71 -17.40 -67.00
CA VAL A 1032 -13.33 -17.25 -65.69
C VAL A 1032 -14.15 -18.50 -65.41
N LYS A 1033 -14.04 -19.04 -64.20
CA LYS A 1033 -14.77 -20.21 -63.71
C LYS A 1033 -15.52 -19.86 -62.43
N TYR A 1034 -16.76 -20.32 -62.32
CA TYR A 1034 -17.56 -20.29 -61.10
C TYR A 1034 -17.67 -21.71 -60.53
N ALA A 1035 -17.38 -21.86 -59.24
CA ALA A 1035 -17.41 -23.11 -58.51
C ALA A 1035 -18.47 -23.08 -57.40
N ARG A 1036 -19.20 -24.19 -57.22
CA ARG A 1036 -20.13 -24.38 -56.09
C ARG A 1036 -20.26 -25.84 -55.69
N ASN A 1037 -20.34 -26.10 -54.38
CA ASN A 1037 -20.49 -27.45 -53.84
C ASN A 1037 -21.71 -28.21 -54.39
N ILE A 1038 -21.57 -29.52 -54.52
CA ILE A 1038 -22.64 -30.49 -54.76
C ILE A 1038 -22.79 -31.32 -53.48
N GLY A 1039 -23.66 -30.87 -52.58
CA GLY A 1039 -23.81 -31.46 -51.25
C GLY A 1039 -22.66 -31.13 -50.29
N GLY A 1040 -22.79 -31.56 -49.03
CA GLY A 1040 -21.86 -31.24 -47.96
C GLY A 1040 -21.80 -29.74 -47.62
N ASP A 1041 -20.71 -29.34 -46.98
CA ASP A 1041 -20.51 -27.97 -46.48
C ASP A 1041 -20.55 -26.92 -47.59
N TYR A 1042 -20.89 -25.68 -47.22
CA TYR A 1042 -20.91 -24.57 -48.16
C TYR A 1042 -19.51 -24.35 -48.77
N ARG A 1043 -19.46 -24.26 -50.10
CA ARG A 1043 -18.25 -23.88 -50.84
C ARG A 1043 -18.65 -23.09 -52.08
N ARG A 1044 -18.06 -21.92 -52.26
CA ARG A 1044 -18.19 -21.09 -53.45
C ARG A 1044 -16.83 -20.54 -53.83
N GLY A 1045 -16.52 -20.51 -55.12
CA GLY A 1045 -15.32 -19.85 -55.60
C GLY A 1045 -15.47 -19.30 -57.00
N VAL A 1046 -14.62 -18.33 -57.31
CA VAL A 1046 -14.47 -17.75 -58.65
C VAL A 1046 -12.99 -17.76 -58.95
N PHE A 1047 -12.61 -18.43 -60.03
CA PHE A 1047 -11.25 -18.44 -60.56
C PHE A 1047 -11.20 -17.64 -61.84
N GLY A 1048 -10.15 -16.85 -62.04
CA GLY A 1048 -9.92 -16.12 -63.27
C GLY A 1048 -8.43 -16.05 -63.61
N GLN A 1049 -8.10 -16.09 -64.89
CA GLN A 1049 -6.72 -15.93 -65.34
C GLN A 1049 -6.63 -15.32 -66.73
N VAL A 1050 -5.44 -14.79 -67.03
CA VAL A 1050 -5.01 -14.42 -68.36
C VAL A 1050 -3.59 -14.91 -68.56
N GLY A 1051 -3.30 -15.44 -69.75
CA GLY A 1051 -1.99 -15.90 -70.14
C GLY A 1051 -1.64 -15.50 -71.57
N TYR A 1052 -0.34 -15.55 -71.83
CA TYR A 1052 0.28 -15.23 -73.10
C TYR A 1052 1.35 -16.26 -73.41
N LYS A 1053 1.36 -16.76 -74.64
CA LYS A 1053 2.38 -17.67 -75.17
C LYS A 1053 3.01 -17.07 -76.43
N PHE A 1054 4.33 -17.18 -76.52
CA PHE A 1054 5.12 -16.85 -77.70
C PHE A 1054 5.96 -18.06 -78.12
N SER A 1055 5.84 -18.46 -79.38
CA SER A 1055 6.50 -19.65 -79.96
C SER A 1055 7.31 -19.28 -81.19
N TRP A 1056 8.50 -19.88 -81.38
CA TRP A 1056 9.39 -19.61 -82.51
C TRP A 1056 10.00 -20.87 -83.14
#